data_AF-A0ABD7JYX0-F1
#
_entry.id   AF-A0ABD7JYX0-F1
#
_cell.length_a   1.000
_cell.length_b   1.000
_cell.length_c   1.000
_cell.angle_alpha   90.00
_cell.angle_beta   90.00
_cell.angle_gamma   90.00
#
_symmetry.space_group_name_H-M   'P 1'
#
loop_
_entity.id
_entity.type
_entity.pdbx_description
1 polymer ?
#
loop_
_entity_poly.entity_id
_entity_poly.type
_entity_poly.pdbx_seq_one_letter_code
_entity_poly.pdbx_strand_id
1 'polypeptide(L)'
;MSNPPAIHEQARSTLESLSRFWQFKRKKLAAELQGHLDDAQYQLDTFFSTNQQLSALCAGQNDEIGELKSRNGSLVDALQLETANLASTSEALAQEKGKLQKAMLALAQAKVYAKDLEERQAQAMTQIAGLEEHLADHKQELVDKERCIQELQHTLADTRQQIEALNNVKQRLTEQCAEQTEQIRTLESRNETLSDQLQAEQANTAELEARKDQALAEIATLQQQLADRKQALVEKEQRIAELGHTLSDAQQQIEALNDAKQQLAEQCTGQALQIDSLESDNEALTTQLQAERANAAELEERKAQALAQIAELETYLEEHKNQLISTEQNVDLLESLTEQLKASQQHLEDNYADINKQHLSLTEKFSLVSKVLAQQPPGNEELAKFADLINHDYMEFASRESSLAGEAQAVLDMQAILAEMQMLNNFPSIAGKTILSIAGGFSSGKSAFVNSFIRNPSVKLATGINPVTVVPSYVVCSEETRIKGYSYNGGAIDLEPSLYASMCHEYVQAFGFDLRRILPFISVKVPMDPELFGNLCIIDTPGYNPGTTGGAAASDRSTAASLVNQASALVWVIGLDPAGTIDQSDIEFIESTPFRAESLYIVLNKADVKSQDDILEIMEQVADDLSFAGIEYAGMCAYSSTRKKDYPSSGLTFEQFLRSINRKVDVVGKVNSKLDTVFDAYKQAIQADIAQLEGRKGEFNAFKLDALEIGGTALFDRIDRAFPISEQMFDSSGLEKLVDECEGLRRTLKLAARKALEVCELVRTRTSVESDDFLRTRIRR
;
A
#
# COMPACT_ATOMS: atom_id res chain seq x y z
N MET A 1 -174.83 4.42 16.97
CA MET A 1 -176.26 4.11 17.20
C MET A 1 -176.62 4.59 18.59
N SER A 2 -177.68 5.40 18.66
CA SER A 2 -178.68 5.59 19.72
C SER A 2 -178.35 5.35 21.20
N ASN A 3 -178.54 6.43 21.98
CA ASN A 3 -178.85 6.53 23.42
C ASN A 3 -179.78 5.43 24.01
N PRO A 4 -179.90 5.28 25.36
CA PRO A 4 -179.17 5.88 26.50
C PRO A 4 -178.78 4.84 27.59
N PRO A 5 -178.20 5.24 28.74
CA PRO A 5 -179.07 5.41 29.92
C PRO A 5 -178.70 6.62 30.78
N ALA A 6 -179.70 7.11 31.53
CA ALA A 6 -179.52 8.13 32.56
C ALA A 6 -178.54 7.64 33.64
N ILE A 7 -177.41 8.31 33.75
CA ILE A 7 -176.39 8.04 34.76
C ILE A 7 -176.78 8.77 36.05
N HIS A 8 -176.94 7.96 37.09
CA HIS A 8 -177.19 8.32 38.48
C HIS A 8 -176.22 9.41 38.96
N GLU A 9 -176.74 10.44 39.61
CA GLU A 9 -176.02 11.66 40.04
C GLU A 9 -174.90 11.41 41.08
N GLN A 10 -174.72 10.17 41.55
CA GLN A 10 -173.63 9.72 42.43
C GLN A 10 -172.45 9.06 41.70
N ALA A 11 -172.54 8.73 40.39
CA ALA A 11 -171.47 8.06 39.64
C ALA A 11 -170.59 9.01 38.80
N ARG A 12 -170.99 10.29 38.66
CA ARG A 12 -170.26 11.31 37.88
C ARG A 12 -169.01 11.83 38.62
N SER A 13 -169.09 11.92 39.95
CA SER A 13 -167.99 12.32 40.83
C SER A 13 -166.82 11.33 40.80
N THR A 14 -167.11 10.03 40.77
CA THR A 14 -166.09 8.95 40.79
C THR A 14 -165.37 8.81 39.45
N LEU A 15 -166.05 8.99 38.32
CA LEU A 15 -165.43 8.96 36.98
C LEU A 15 -164.54 10.19 36.70
N GLU A 16 -164.92 11.38 37.18
CA GLU A 16 -164.05 12.56 37.09
C GLU A 16 -162.79 12.43 37.96
N SER A 17 -162.90 11.77 39.11
CA SER A 17 -161.78 11.51 40.01
C SER A 17 -160.76 10.53 39.40
N LEU A 18 -161.25 9.47 38.74
CA LEU A 18 -160.41 8.48 38.02
C LEU A 18 -159.74 9.08 36.78
N SER A 19 -160.44 9.94 36.04
CA SER A 19 -159.87 10.67 34.89
C SER A 19 -158.75 11.63 35.33
N ARG A 20 -158.97 12.39 36.41
CA ARG A 20 -157.93 13.26 37.00
C ARG A 20 -156.74 12.47 37.54
N PHE A 21 -156.97 11.31 38.15
CA PHE A 21 -155.91 10.42 38.64
C PHE A 21 -155.03 9.90 37.49
N TRP A 22 -155.64 9.42 36.40
CA TRP A 22 -154.88 8.94 35.25
C TRP A 22 -154.19 10.05 34.46
N GLN A 23 -154.80 11.24 34.34
CA GLN A 23 -154.12 12.41 33.78
C GLN A 23 -152.92 12.84 34.63
N PHE A 24 -153.03 12.81 35.95
CA PHE A 24 -151.93 13.09 36.86
C PHE A 24 -150.80 12.04 36.74
N LYS A 25 -151.13 10.75 36.77
CA LYS A 25 -150.16 9.65 36.57
C LYS A 25 -149.45 9.75 35.22
N ARG A 26 -150.18 10.08 34.14
CA ARG A 26 -149.62 10.24 32.80
C ARG A 26 -148.72 11.47 32.68
N LYS A 27 -149.10 12.61 33.28
CA LYS A 27 -148.23 13.79 33.38
C LYS A 27 -146.97 13.53 34.21
N LYS A 28 -147.10 12.79 35.32
CA LYS A 28 -145.97 12.43 36.19
C LYS A 28 -144.99 11.51 35.47
N LEU A 29 -145.47 10.47 34.80
CA LEU A 29 -144.62 9.54 34.02
C LEU A 29 -143.95 10.24 32.83
N ALA A 30 -144.67 11.15 32.14
CA ALA A 30 -144.09 11.94 31.05
C ALA A 30 -143.00 12.90 31.55
N ALA A 31 -143.17 13.50 32.72
CA ALA A 31 -142.15 14.36 33.34
C ALA A 31 -140.92 13.56 33.81
N GLU A 32 -141.12 12.35 34.36
CA GLU A 32 -140.02 11.45 34.74
C GLU A 32 -139.24 10.96 33.50
N LEU A 33 -139.94 10.58 32.42
CA LEU A 33 -139.29 10.18 31.16
C LEU A 33 -138.56 11.34 30.48
N GLN A 34 -139.14 12.55 30.50
CA GLN A 34 -138.46 13.75 29.99
C GLN A 34 -137.19 14.05 30.80
N GLY A 35 -137.25 13.94 32.14
CA GLY A 35 -136.08 14.10 33.01
C GLY A 35 -134.97 13.08 32.70
N HIS A 36 -135.30 11.82 32.45
CA HIS A 36 -134.31 10.81 32.04
C HIS A 36 -133.74 11.06 30.65
N LEU A 37 -134.53 11.60 29.72
CA LEU A 37 -134.10 11.89 28.35
C LEU A 37 -133.17 13.12 28.32
N ASP A 38 -133.50 14.16 29.11
CA ASP A 38 -132.67 15.35 29.28
C ASP A 38 -131.34 15.00 29.97
N ASP A 39 -131.34 14.09 30.97
CA ASP A 39 -130.12 13.63 31.65
C ASP A 39 -129.23 12.77 30.73
N ALA A 40 -129.83 11.89 29.92
CA ALA A 40 -129.10 11.12 28.91
C ALA A 40 -128.49 12.01 27.83
N GLN A 41 -129.21 13.06 27.41
CA GLN A 41 -128.72 14.01 26.41
C GLN A 41 -127.59 14.88 26.99
N TYR A 42 -127.70 15.32 28.24
CA TYR A 42 -126.62 15.99 28.95
C TYR A 42 -125.36 15.12 29.08
N GLN A 43 -125.49 13.83 29.39
CA GLN A 43 -124.36 12.91 29.42
C GLN A 43 -123.73 12.73 28.04
N LEU A 44 -124.54 12.61 26.98
CA LEU A 44 -124.03 12.46 25.61
C LEU A 44 -123.25 13.70 25.15
N ASP A 45 -123.76 14.90 25.44
CA ASP A 45 -123.07 16.16 25.13
C ASP A 45 -121.77 16.30 25.92
N THR A 46 -121.76 15.86 27.18
CA THR A 46 -120.56 15.82 28.03
C THR A 46 -119.52 14.84 27.48
N PHE A 47 -119.94 13.66 27.02
CA PHE A 47 -119.06 12.69 26.36
C PHE A 47 -118.53 13.20 25.02
N PHE A 48 -119.35 13.90 24.24
CA PHE A 48 -118.91 14.48 22.97
C PHE A 48 -117.88 15.59 23.20
N SER A 49 -118.11 16.47 24.18
CA SER A 49 -117.17 17.53 24.55
C SER A 49 -115.83 16.97 25.05
N THR A 50 -115.86 15.95 25.92
CA THR A 50 -114.63 15.30 26.41
C THR A 50 -113.88 14.56 25.31
N ASN A 51 -114.58 13.90 24.37
CA ASN A 51 -113.93 13.23 23.24
C ASN A 51 -113.30 14.24 22.25
N GLN A 52 -113.95 15.40 22.06
CA GLN A 52 -113.38 16.49 21.26
C GLN A 52 -112.13 17.08 21.93
N GLN A 53 -112.13 17.24 23.26
CA GLN A 53 -110.95 17.67 24.02
C GLN A 53 -109.81 16.65 23.95
N LEU A 54 -110.09 15.35 24.10
CA LEU A 54 -109.09 14.29 23.98
C LEU A 54 -108.51 14.20 22.56
N SER A 55 -109.33 14.34 21.53
CA SER A 55 -108.86 14.36 20.15
C SER A 55 -107.95 15.55 19.87
N ALA A 56 -108.27 16.74 20.41
CA ALA A 56 -107.42 17.91 20.31
C ALA A 56 -106.09 17.72 21.06
N LEU A 57 -106.12 17.09 22.24
CA LEU A 57 -104.92 16.78 23.02
C LEU A 57 -104.00 15.77 22.27
N CYS A 58 -104.58 14.71 21.70
CA CYS A 58 -103.85 13.72 20.92
C CYS A 58 -103.24 14.32 19.64
N ALA A 59 -103.93 15.26 19.00
CA ALA A 59 -103.38 16.01 17.87
C ALA A 59 -102.18 16.86 18.30
N GLY A 60 -102.29 17.62 19.39
CA GLY A 60 -101.18 18.41 19.92
C GLY A 60 -99.97 17.56 20.34
N GLN A 61 -100.20 16.40 20.95
CA GLN A 61 -99.12 15.46 21.29
C GLN A 61 -98.44 14.87 20.04
N ASN A 62 -99.19 14.59 18.97
CA ASN A 62 -98.62 14.10 17.72
C ASN A 62 -97.78 15.18 17.01
N ASP A 63 -98.21 16.44 17.06
CA ASP A 63 -97.44 17.56 16.52
C ASP A 63 -96.13 17.74 17.32
N GLU A 64 -96.19 17.67 18.65
CA GLU A 64 -95.01 17.74 19.52
C GLU A 64 -94.03 16.56 19.29
N ILE A 65 -94.54 15.35 19.08
CA ILE A 65 -93.73 14.19 18.66
C ILE A 65 -93.10 14.43 17.28
N GLY A 66 -93.83 15.06 16.36
CA GLY A 66 -93.33 15.43 15.04
C GLY A 66 -92.16 16.41 15.12
N GLU A 67 -92.29 17.47 15.93
CA GLU A 67 -91.23 18.44 16.19
C GLU A 67 -90.01 17.80 16.86
N LEU A 68 -90.22 16.94 17.87
CA LEU A 68 -89.14 16.22 18.54
C LEU A 68 -88.41 15.27 17.59
N LYS A 69 -89.12 14.58 16.69
CA LYS A 69 -88.49 13.73 15.65
C LYS A 69 -87.67 14.54 14.66
N SER A 70 -88.18 15.68 14.21
CA SER A 70 -87.44 16.59 13.32
C SER A 70 -86.17 17.10 14.00
N ARG A 71 -86.28 17.54 15.26
CA ARG A 71 -85.16 18.02 16.05
C ARG A 71 -84.12 16.93 16.33
N ASN A 72 -84.57 15.70 16.58
CA ASN A 72 -83.67 14.56 16.74
C ASN A 72 -82.95 14.22 15.43
N GLY A 73 -83.63 14.30 14.29
CA GLY A 73 -83.00 14.16 12.97
C GLY A 73 -81.90 15.19 12.75
N SER A 74 -82.17 16.48 12.99
CA SER A 74 -81.16 17.53 12.88
C SER A 74 -79.98 17.36 13.84
N LEU A 75 -80.22 16.86 15.06
CA LEU A 75 -79.15 16.56 16.02
C LEU A 75 -78.29 15.39 15.58
N VAL A 76 -78.88 14.34 14.99
CA VAL A 76 -78.14 13.20 14.43
C VAL A 76 -77.26 13.65 13.27
N ASP A 77 -77.78 14.47 12.36
CA ASP A 77 -77.01 15.02 11.24
C ASP A 77 -75.85 15.90 11.72
N ALA A 78 -76.08 16.74 12.74
CA ALA A 78 -75.05 17.55 13.37
C ALA A 78 -73.97 16.70 14.06
N LEU A 79 -74.37 15.62 14.75
CA LEU A 79 -73.45 14.66 15.36
C LEU A 79 -72.61 13.92 14.32
N GLN A 80 -73.21 13.49 13.21
CA GLN A 80 -72.47 12.85 12.12
C GLN A 80 -71.44 13.80 11.49
N LEU A 81 -71.81 15.06 11.29
CA LEU A 81 -70.90 16.09 10.77
C LEU A 81 -69.73 16.34 11.73
N GLU A 82 -70.00 16.50 13.03
CA GLU A 82 -68.94 16.68 14.04
C GLU A 82 -68.05 15.44 14.18
N THR A 83 -68.62 14.24 14.06
CA THR A 83 -67.84 12.99 14.08
C THR A 83 -66.90 12.90 12.87
N ALA A 84 -67.37 13.31 11.68
CA ALA A 84 -66.53 13.38 10.48
C ALA A 84 -65.42 14.44 10.60
N ASN A 85 -65.73 15.61 11.18
CA ASN A 85 -64.74 16.64 11.47
C ASN A 85 -63.68 16.17 12.49
N LEU A 86 -64.09 15.45 13.53
CA LEU A 86 -63.18 14.83 14.51
C LEU A 86 -62.29 13.75 13.88
N ALA A 87 -62.84 12.93 12.98
CA ALA A 87 -62.05 11.92 12.27
C ALA A 87 -60.97 12.57 11.38
N SER A 88 -61.33 13.58 10.60
CA SER A 88 -60.38 14.30 9.74
C SER A 88 -59.31 15.06 10.53
N THR A 89 -59.68 15.68 11.65
CA THR A 89 -58.71 16.36 12.54
C THR A 89 -57.80 15.38 13.26
N SER A 90 -58.30 14.22 13.67
CA SER A 90 -57.48 13.13 14.21
C SER A 90 -56.48 12.60 13.18
N GLU A 91 -56.89 12.45 11.93
CA GLU A 91 -56.01 12.01 10.84
C GLU A 91 -54.93 13.05 10.52
N ALA A 92 -55.29 14.34 10.49
CA ALA A 92 -54.33 15.43 10.34
C ALA A 92 -53.34 15.48 11.51
N LEU A 93 -53.79 15.27 12.75
CA LEU A 93 -52.95 15.21 13.93
C LEU A 93 -51.99 14.00 13.89
N ALA A 94 -52.45 12.85 13.41
CA ALA A 94 -51.61 11.66 13.22
C ALA A 94 -50.52 11.91 12.17
N GLN A 95 -50.85 12.59 11.07
CA GLN A 95 -49.86 12.98 10.06
C GLN A 95 -48.82 13.97 10.61
N GLU A 96 -49.24 14.99 11.35
CA GLU A 96 -48.32 15.95 11.99
C GLU A 96 -47.43 15.29 13.06
N LYS A 97 -47.97 14.35 13.85
CA LYS A 97 -47.19 13.54 14.79
C LYS A 97 -46.13 12.71 14.06
N GLY A 98 -46.47 12.12 12.91
CA GLY A 98 -45.52 11.40 12.05
C GLY A 98 -44.42 12.31 11.49
N LYS A 99 -44.75 13.54 11.07
CA LYS A 99 -43.75 14.54 10.63
C LYS A 99 -42.83 14.96 11.78
N LEU A 100 -43.39 15.19 12.97
CA LEU A 100 -42.62 15.56 14.17
C LEU A 100 -41.65 14.44 14.56
N GLN A 101 -42.09 13.18 14.53
CA GLN A 101 -41.26 12.03 14.85
C GLN A 101 -40.10 11.85 13.86
N LYS A 102 -40.36 12.05 12.56
CA LYS A 102 -39.30 12.09 11.52
C LYS A 102 -38.32 13.24 11.75
N ALA A 103 -38.80 14.43 12.11
CA ALA A 103 -37.96 15.58 12.41
C ALA A 103 -37.10 15.37 13.67
N MET A 104 -37.65 14.75 14.72
CA MET A 104 -36.90 14.40 15.93
C MET A 104 -35.81 13.36 15.64
N LEU A 105 -36.09 12.37 14.78
CA LEU A 105 -35.12 11.37 14.38
C LEU A 105 -33.98 12.00 13.56
N ALA A 106 -34.32 12.89 12.62
CA ALA A 106 -33.33 13.65 11.85
C ALA A 106 -32.48 14.57 12.75
N LEU A 107 -33.08 15.20 13.76
CA LEU A 107 -32.36 16.02 14.74
C LEU A 107 -31.40 15.17 15.59
N ALA A 108 -31.82 13.96 16.00
CA ALA A 108 -30.96 13.03 16.73
C ALA A 108 -29.77 12.58 15.89
N GLN A 109 -30.02 12.22 14.62
CA GLN A 109 -28.96 11.88 13.66
C GLN A 109 -27.99 13.05 13.42
N ALA A 110 -28.51 14.27 13.26
CA ALA A 110 -27.69 15.46 13.09
C ALA A 110 -26.82 15.76 14.33
N LYS A 111 -27.33 15.52 15.54
CA LYS A 111 -26.54 15.65 16.78
C LYS A 111 -25.41 14.63 16.86
N VAL A 112 -25.66 13.38 16.46
CA VAL A 112 -24.62 12.34 16.40
C VAL A 112 -23.55 12.71 15.37
N TYR A 113 -23.98 13.17 14.19
CA TYR A 113 -23.06 13.61 13.14
C TYR A 113 -22.22 14.83 13.56
N ALA A 114 -22.82 15.80 14.26
CA ALA A 114 -22.09 16.96 14.79
C ALA A 114 -21.03 16.56 15.81
N LYS A 115 -21.35 15.60 16.71
CA LYS A 115 -20.40 15.08 17.70
C LYS A 115 -19.24 14.32 17.04
N ASP A 116 -19.52 13.50 16.03
CA ASP A 116 -18.49 12.82 15.23
C ASP A 116 -17.60 13.82 14.48
N LEU A 117 -18.16 14.94 14.02
CA LEU A 117 -17.40 16.02 13.40
C LEU A 117 -16.47 16.75 14.40
N GLU A 118 -16.95 17.02 15.61
CA GLU A 118 -16.16 17.61 16.70
C GLU A 118 -15.02 16.66 17.14
N GLU A 119 -15.29 15.36 17.25
CA GLU A 119 -14.26 14.35 17.58
C GLU A 119 -13.21 14.24 16.46
N ARG A 120 -13.61 14.27 15.19
CA ARG A 120 -12.68 14.33 14.05
C ARG A 120 -11.86 15.61 14.01
N GLN A 121 -12.47 16.76 14.34
CA GLN A 121 -11.76 18.03 14.43
C GLN A 121 -10.72 18.00 15.55
N ALA A 122 -11.05 17.42 16.71
CA ALA A 122 -10.10 17.24 17.80
C ALA A 122 -8.93 16.32 17.42
N GLN A 123 -9.22 15.19 16.77
CA GLN A 123 -8.18 14.27 16.27
C GLN A 123 -7.27 14.94 15.23
N ALA A 124 -7.84 15.72 14.30
CA ALA A 124 -7.08 16.47 13.31
C ALA A 124 -6.18 17.52 13.97
N MET A 125 -6.66 18.24 14.99
CA MET A 125 -5.84 19.20 15.75
C MET A 125 -4.69 18.51 16.49
N THR A 126 -4.89 17.32 17.05
CA THR A 126 -3.81 16.55 17.68
C THR A 126 -2.77 16.07 16.67
N GLN A 127 -3.21 15.63 15.48
CA GLN A 127 -2.30 15.25 14.40
C GLN A 127 -1.49 16.45 13.88
N ILE A 128 -2.12 17.62 13.71
CA ILE A 128 -1.43 18.84 13.31
C ILE A 128 -0.38 19.22 14.35
N ALA A 129 -0.70 19.16 15.65
CA ALA A 129 0.28 19.43 16.71
C ALA A 129 1.48 18.47 16.67
N GLY A 130 1.24 17.16 16.44
CA GLY A 130 2.33 16.19 16.27
C GLY A 130 3.18 16.44 15.03
N LEU A 131 2.57 16.89 13.92
CA LEU A 131 3.31 17.28 12.71
C LEU A 131 4.13 18.56 12.92
N GLU A 132 3.64 19.51 13.70
CA GLU A 132 4.38 20.71 14.08
C GLU A 132 5.61 20.38 14.94
N GLU A 133 5.50 19.40 15.84
CA GLU A 133 6.61 18.89 16.64
C GLU A 133 7.67 18.20 15.77
N HIS A 134 7.26 17.28 14.88
CA HIS A 134 8.18 16.67 13.92
C HIS A 134 8.86 17.68 12.99
N LEU A 135 8.14 18.73 12.59
CA LEU A 135 8.70 19.80 11.76
C LEU A 135 9.70 20.67 12.53
N ALA A 136 9.52 20.84 13.84
CA ALA A 136 10.50 21.49 14.71
C ALA A 136 11.77 20.63 14.85
N ASP A 137 11.62 19.32 15.06
CA ASP A 137 12.75 18.38 15.14
C ASP A 137 13.56 18.34 13.84
N HIS A 138 12.88 18.25 12.70
CA HIS A 138 13.56 18.28 11.40
C HIS A 138 14.24 19.61 11.11
N LYS A 139 13.67 20.74 11.54
CA LYS A 139 14.35 22.04 11.45
C LYS A 139 15.63 22.06 12.29
N GLN A 140 15.61 21.49 13.49
CA GLN A 140 16.79 21.40 14.34
C GLN A 140 17.87 20.51 13.70
N GLU A 141 17.47 19.35 13.15
CA GLU A 141 18.39 18.45 12.45
C GLU A 141 19.02 19.11 11.21
N LEU A 142 18.27 19.95 10.50
CA LEU A 142 18.77 20.74 9.37
C LEU A 142 19.82 21.77 9.81
N VAL A 143 19.58 22.47 10.92
CA VAL A 143 20.54 23.41 11.51
C VAL A 143 21.82 22.70 11.94
N ASP A 144 21.72 21.51 12.52
CA ASP A 144 22.88 20.72 12.94
C ASP A 144 23.68 20.20 11.74
N LYS A 145 23.00 19.77 10.67
CA LYS A 145 23.65 19.40 9.40
C LYS A 145 24.32 20.60 8.73
N GLU A 146 23.71 21.78 8.77
CA GLU A 146 24.29 22.99 8.21
C GLU A 146 25.55 23.43 8.97
N ARG A 147 25.57 23.28 10.31
CA ARG A 147 26.79 23.45 11.11
C ARG A 147 27.88 22.46 10.71
N CYS A 148 27.54 21.18 10.54
CA CYS A 148 28.51 20.15 10.11
C CYS A 148 29.10 20.46 8.72
N ILE A 149 28.28 20.96 7.78
CA ILE A 149 28.75 21.39 6.46
C ILE A 149 29.73 22.56 6.59
N GLN A 150 29.47 23.54 7.45
CA GLN A 150 30.40 24.65 7.69
C GLN A 150 31.74 24.19 8.28
N GLU A 151 31.72 23.24 9.23
CA GLU A 151 32.92 22.62 9.78
C GLU A 151 33.72 21.87 8.70
N LEU A 152 33.03 21.09 7.86
CA LEU A 152 33.65 20.40 6.72
C LEU A 152 34.23 21.39 5.71
N GLN A 153 33.57 22.50 5.42
CA GLN A 153 34.11 23.55 4.55
C GLN A 153 35.38 24.17 5.12
N HIS A 154 35.44 24.39 6.44
CA HIS A 154 36.64 24.91 7.09
C HIS A 154 37.80 23.94 7.00
N THR A 155 37.58 22.65 7.31
CA THR A 155 38.62 21.62 7.16
C THR A 155 39.09 21.47 5.71
N LEU A 156 38.19 21.59 4.73
CA LEU A 156 38.52 21.54 3.32
C LEU A 156 39.40 22.74 2.91
N ALA A 157 39.12 23.94 3.45
CA ALA A 157 39.99 25.09 3.26
C ALA A 157 41.40 24.86 3.85
N ASP A 158 41.50 24.29 5.04
CA ASP A 158 42.78 23.97 5.68
C ASP A 158 43.58 22.93 4.86
N THR A 159 42.92 21.89 4.34
CA THR A 159 43.57 20.91 3.48
C THR A 159 44.05 21.50 2.15
N ARG A 160 43.30 22.44 1.56
CA ARG A 160 43.74 23.17 0.36
C ARG A 160 45.00 23.99 0.64
N GLN A 161 45.06 24.66 1.79
CA GLN A 161 46.24 25.42 2.20
C GLN A 161 47.46 24.51 2.41
N GLN A 162 47.27 23.30 2.96
CA GLN A 162 48.34 22.31 3.10
C GLN A 162 48.84 21.80 1.75
N ILE A 163 47.95 21.56 0.78
CA ILE A 163 48.31 21.17 -0.58
C ILE A 163 49.11 22.28 -1.27
N GLU A 164 48.71 23.53 -1.12
CA GLU A 164 49.43 24.68 -1.66
C GLU A 164 50.85 24.80 -1.05
N ALA A 165 50.98 24.60 0.27
CA ALA A 165 52.28 24.54 0.92
C ALA A 165 53.17 23.40 0.38
N LEU A 166 52.61 22.22 0.15
CA LEU A 166 53.32 21.09 -0.45
C LEU A 166 53.75 21.37 -1.89
N ASN A 167 52.91 22.03 -2.68
CA ASN A 167 53.26 22.43 -4.05
C ASN A 167 54.42 23.42 -4.07
N ASN A 168 54.45 24.39 -3.15
CA ASN A 168 55.57 25.32 -3.01
C ASN A 168 56.88 24.59 -2.62
N VAL A 169 56.80 23.57 -1.77
CA VAL A 169 57.96 22.72 -1.42
C VAL A 169 58.44 21.93 -2.65
N LYS A 170 57.52 21.35 -3.42
CA LYS A 170 57.84 20.64 -4.67
C LYS A 170 58.54 21.56 -5.67
N GLN A 171 58.09 22.80 -5.83
CA GLN A 171 58.72 23.77 -6.72
C GLN A 171 60.16 24.07 -6.30
N ARG A 172 60.40 24.34 -5.01
CA ARG A 172 61.76 24.56 -4.48
C ARG A 172 62.70 23.37 -4.69
N LEU A 173 62.20 22.15 -4.49
CA LEU A 173 62.99 20.94 -4.75
C LEU A 173 63.32 20.78 -6.23
N THR A 174 62.41 21.18 -7.11
CA THR A 174 62.62 21.13 -8.57
C THR A 174 63.70 22.13 -9.00
N GLU A 175 63.67 23.34 -8.44
CA GLU A 175 64.70 24.37 -8.64
C GLU A 175 66.08 23.88 -8.14
N GLN A 176 66.15 23.25 -6.96
CA GLN A 176 67.38 22.66 -6.44
C GLN A 176 67.94 21.54 -7.33
N CYS A 177 67.07 20.68 -7.88
CA CYS A 177 67.50 19.62 -8.79
C CYS A 177 68.05 20.21 -10.11
N ALA A 178 67.45 21.30 -10.62
CA ALA A 178 67.95 22.00 -11.79
C ALA A 178 69.34 22.61 -11.53
N GLU A 179 69.54 23.24 -10.37
CA GLU A 179 70.82 23.83 -9.97
C GLU A 179 71.92 22.76 -9.82
N GLN A 180 71.60 21.61 -9.22
CA GLN A 180 72.52 20.48 -9.12
C GLN A 180 72.88 19.90 -10.50
N THR A 181 71.93 19.84 -11.43
CA THR A 181 72.18 19.35 -12.79
C THR A 181 73.17 20.25 -13.53
N GLU A 182 73.07 21.57 -13.34
CA GLU A 182 74.00 22.53 -13.94
C GLU A 182 75.40 22.45 -13.30
N GLN A 183 75.47 22.23 -11.98
CA GLN A 183 76.74 21.95 -11.30
C GLN A 183 77.41 20.68 -11.84
N ILE A 184 76.65 19.63 -12.12
CA ILE A 184 77.20 18.39 -12.72
C ILE A 184 77.76 18.67 -14.12
N ARG A 185 77.04 19.41 -14.98
CA ARG A 185 77.55 19.78 -16.32
C ARG A 185 78.85 20.57 -16.27
N THR A 186 78.95 21.53 -15.34
CA THR A 186 80.19 22.32 -15.20
C THR A 186 81.37 21.46 -14.74
N LEU A 187 81.13 20.46 -13.87
CA LEU A 187 82.16 19.50 -13.46
C LEU A 187 82.56 18.56 -14.61
N GLU A 188 81.61 18.12 -15.43
CA GLU A 188 81.87 17.29 -16.62
C GLU A 188 82.75 18.03 -17.63
N SER A 189 82.41 19.28 -17.97
CA SER A 189 83.22 20.13 -18.85
C SER A 189 84.65 20.35 -18.31
N ARG A 190 84.79 20.51 -16.99
CA ARG A 190 86.10 20.66 -16.34
C ARG A 190 86.93 19.37 -16.40
N ASN A 191 86.30 18.21 -16.25
CA ASN A 191 86.97 16.92 -16.39
C ASN A 191 87.45 16.67 -17.82
N GLU A 192 86.65 17.05 -18.81
CA GLU A 192 87.04 16.98 -20.23
C GLU A 192 88.27 17.85 -20.52
N THR A 193 88.27 19.09 -20.03
CA THR A 193 89.40 20.02 -20.16
C THR A 193 90.69 19.49 -19.51
N LEU A 194 90.58 18.86 -18.32
CA LEU A 194 91.73 18.26 -17.64
C LEU A 194 92.26 17.02 -18.36
N SER A 195 91.38 16.24 -19.00
CA SER A 195 91.75 15.10 -19.82
C SER A 195 92.57 15.54 -21.05
N ASP A 196 92.15 16.61 -21.72
CA ASP A 196 92.87 17.18 -22.86
C ASP A 196 94.26 17.72 -22.46
N GLN A 197 94.36 18.37 -21.29
CA GLN A 197 95.64 18.83 -20.75
C GLN A 197 96.59 17.67 -20.43
N LEU A 198 96.07 16.55 -19.91
CA LEU A 198 96.86 15.36 -19.64
C LEU A 198 97.41 14.73 -20.92
N GLN A 199 96.61 14.68 -22.00
CA GLN A 199 97.05 14.20 -23.31
C GLN A 199 98.14 15.10 -23.90
N ALA A 200 98.03 16.42 -23.75
CA ALA A 200 99.05 17.37 -24.20
C ALA A 200 100.40 17.19 -23.47
N GLU A 201 100.37 16.97 -22.14
CA GLU A 201 101.59 16.71 -21.36
C GLU A 201 102.24 15.35 -21.71
N GLN A 202 101.43 14.32 -22.00
CA GLN A 202 101.92 13.03 -22.50
C GLN A 202 102.61 13.17 -23.87
N ALA A 203 102.10 14.03 -24.75
CA ALA A 203 102.75 14.32 -26.04
C ALA A 203 104.07 15.08 -25.84
N ASN A 204 104.13 16.06 -24.94
CA ASN A 204 105.36 16.78 -24.62
C ASN A 204 106.46 15.88 -24.02
N THR A 205 106.08 14.93 -23.15
CA THR A 205 107.04 13.97 -22.59
C THR A 205 107.60 13.02 -23.65
N ALA A 206 106.77 12.58 -24.61
CA ALA A 206 107.24 11.80 -25.75
C ALA A 206 108.21 12.58 -26.65
N GLU A 207 107.97 13.88 -26.87
CA GLU A 207 108.90 14.73 -27.64
C GLU A 207 110.26 14.93 -26.93
N LEU A 208 110.24 15.07 -25.59
CA LEU A 208 111.46 15.17 -24.77
C LEU A 208 112.28 13.86 -24.78
N GLU A 209 111.64 12.69 -24.77
CA GLU A 209 112.34 11.41 -24.93
C GLU A 209 112.99 11.29 -26.32
N ALA A 210 112.30 11.70 -27.39
CA ALA A 210 112.87 11.71 -28.74
C ALA A 210 114.11 12.62 -28.85
N ARG A 211 114.09 13.80 -28.21
CA ARG A 211 115.25 14.71 -28.16
C ARG A 211 116.42 14.12 -27.36
N LYS A 212 116.14 13.39 -26.28
CA LYS A 212 117.16 12.69 -25.49
C LYS A 212 117.84 11.60 -26.33
N ASP A 213 117.09 10.83 -27.11
CA ASP A 213 117.63 9.79 -27.97
C ASP A 213 118.48 10.37 -29.12
N GLN A 214 118.08 11.50 -29.68
CA GLN A 214 118.87 12.24 -30.67
C GLN A 214 120.21 12.72 -30.08
N ALA A 215 120.22 13.25 -28.86
CA ALA A 215 121.44 13.68 -28.18
C ALA A 215 122.39 12.51 -27.86
N LEU A 216 121.86 11.33 -27.51
CA LEU A 216 122.66 10.12 -27.30
C LEU A 216 123.33 9.62 -28.59
N ALA A 217 122.66 9.76 -29.75
CA ALA A 217 123.24 9.44 -31.05
C ALA A 217 124.38 10.40 -31.45
N GLU A 218 124.25 11.69 -31.16
CA GLU A 218 125.33 12.68 -31.37
C GLU A 218 126.55 12.41 -30.47
N ILE A 219 126.34 11.99 -29.22
CA ILE A 219 127.44 11.60 -28.32
C ILE A 219 128.17 10.35 -28.84
N ALA A 220 127.44 9.36 -29.37
CA ALA A 220 128.04 8.15 -29.94
C ALA A 220 128.91 8.44 -31.18
N THR A 221 128.47 9.36 -32.05
CA THR A 221 129.24 9.78 -33.23
C THR A 221 130.52 10.55 -32.85
N LEU A 222 130.46 11.39 -31.81
CA LEU A 222 131.65 12.08 -31.28
C LEU A 222 132.66 11.12 -30.61
N GLN A 223 132.18 10.04 -29.96
CA GLN A 223 133.06 9.00 -29.40
C GLN A 223 133.82 8.22 -30.48
N GLN A 224 133.19 7.96 -31.63
CA GLN A 224 133.83 7.32 -32.78
C GLN A 224 134.95 8.19 -33.37
N GLN A 225 134.70 9.49 -33.55
CA GLN A 225 135.70 10.45 -34.04
C GLN A 225 136.92 10.57 -33.12
N LEU A 226 136.73 10.35 -31.81
CA LEU A 226 137.81 10.35 -30.81
C LEU A 226 138.68 9.09 -30.87
N ALA A 227 138.11 7.95 -31.26
CA ALA A 227 138.84 6.70 -31.47
C ALA A 227 139.74 6.79 -32.72
N ASP A 228 139.21 7.32 -33.82
CA ASP A 228 139.95 7.47 -35.08
C ASP A 228 141.15 8.44 -34.95
N ARG A 229 140.98 9.52 -34.16
CA ARG A 229 142.07 10.47 -33.85
C ARG A 229 143.17 9.88 -32.97
N LYS A 230 142.86 8.90 -32.10
CA LYS A 230 143.87 8.21 -31.27
C LYS A 230 144.71 7.24 -32.10
N GLN A 231 144.13 6.59 -33.12
CA GLN A 231 144.85 5.70 -34.02
C GLN A 231 145.87 6.45 -34.90
N ALA A 232 145.50 7.63 -35.40
CA ALA A 232 146.36 8.48 -36.23
C ALA A 232 147.58 9.09 -35.48
N LEU A 233 147.54 9.13 -34.14
CA LEU A 233 148.63 9.67 -33.32
C LEU A 233 149.76 8.64 -33.11
N VAL A 234 149.39 7.36 -32.97
CA VAL A 234 150.34 6.24 -32.82
C VAL A 234 151.18 6.02 -34.08
N GLU A 235 150.60 6.23 -35.28
CA GLU A 235 151.31 6.13 -36.55
C GLU A 235 152.30 7.29 -36.80
N LYS A 236 152.05 8.46 -36.20
CA LYS A 236 152.95 9.63 -36.33
C LYS A 236 154.11 9.60 -35.34
N GLU A 237 153.98 8.95 -34.19
CA GLU A 237 155.08 8.78 -33.22
C GLU A 237 156.14 7.78 -33.69
N GLN A 238 155.78 6.76 -34.50
CA GLN A 238 156.75 5.82 -35.10
C GLN A 238 157.54 6.41 -36.28
N ARG A 239 157.07 7.49 -36.94
CA ARG A 239 157.73 8.11 -38.11
C ARG A 239 158.80 9.15 -37.73
N ILE A 240 158.87 9.56 -36.47
CA ILE A 240 159.81 10.59 -35.96
C ILE A 240 161.17 10.00 -35.53
N ALA A 241 161.29 8.67 -35.41
CA ALA A 241 162.52 8.01 -34.96
C ALA A 241 163.56 7.70 -36.07
N GLU A 242 163.21 7.79 -37.37
CA GLU A 242 164.08 7.25 -38.45
C GLU A 242 164.61 8.28 -39.49
N LEU A 243 164.24 9.56 -39.44
CA LEU A 243 164.69 10.54 -40.43
C LEU A 243 165.63 11.62 -39.88
N GLY A 244 166.54 11.18 -39.00
CA GLY A 244 167.69 11.95 -38.49
C GLY A 244 168.97 11.82 -39.33
N HIS A 245 168.96 11.20 -40.51
CA HIS A 245 170.20 10.86 -41.23
C HIS A 245 170.35 11.39 -42.66
N THR A 246 169.47 12.26 -43.16
CA THR A 246 169.58 12.80 -44.54
C THR A 246 169.30 14.30 -44.62
N LEU A 247 170.12 15.07 -43.91
CA LEU A 247 170.17 16.53 -43.95
C LEU A 247 171.43 17.06 -44.68
N SER A 248 171.88 16.49 -45.80
CA SER A 248 173.17 16.93 -46.40
C SER A 248 173.16 17.36 -47.87
N ASP A 249 172.23 16.93 -48.73
CA ASP A 249 172.55 16.96 -50.19
C ASP A 249 171.62 17.76 -51.11
N ALA A 250 170.67 18.55 -50.63
CA ALA A 250 169.81 19.32 -51.57
C ALA A 250 169.42 20.72 -51.09
N GLN A 251 170.45 21.45 -50.66
CA GLN A 251 170.48 22.92 -50.59
C GLN A 251 171.05 23.54 -51.88
N GLN A 252 170.72 22.96 -53.05
CA GLN A 252 171.04 23.48 -54.38
C GLN A 252 169.85 23.25 -55.33
N GLN A 253 169.46 24.30 -56.06
CA GLN A 253 168.37 24.41 -57.06
C GLN A 253 166.98 24.73 -56.47
N ILE A 254 166.57 25.96 -56.15
CA ILE A 254 166.41 27.16 -57.00
C ILE A 254 166.66 26.95 -58.48
N GLU A 255 165.59 26.86 -59.28
CA GLU A 255 165.44 27.77 -60.42
C GLU A 255 164.02 27.72 -61.01
N ALA A 256 163.44 28.91 -61.15
CA ALA A 256 162.71 29.34 -62.35
C ALA A 256 161.44 28.57 -62.74
N LEU A 257 160.27 29.19 -62.51
CA LEU A 257 159.64 30.14 -63.45
C LEU A 257 158.94 29.41 -64.59
N ASN A 258 157.61 29.34 -64.50
CA ASN A 258 156.72 30.02 -65.46
C ASN A 258 155.33 29.40 -65.37
N ASP A 259 154.41 30.20 -64.86
CA ASP A 259 153.22 30.66 -65.60
C ASP A 259 152.39 31.45 -64.58
N ALA A 260 152.81 32.65 -64.17
CA ALA A 260 152.53 33.86 -64.92
C ALA A 260 151.20 33.79 -65.71
N LYS A 261 150.28 34.64 -65.26
CA LYS A 261 149.64 35.62 -66.15
C LYS A 261 148.51 35.09 -67.04
N GLN A 262 147.34 35.01 -66.43
CA GLN A 262 146.10 35.47 -67.08
C GLN A 262 145.15 36.01 -65.99
N GLN A 263 145.47 37.16 -65.38
CA GLN A 263 144.76 38.44 -65.61
C GLN A 263 143.23 38.29 -65.50
N LEU A 264 142.61 38.68 -64.37
CA LEU A 264 142.07 40.03 -64.11
C LEU A 264 141.32 40.63 -65.31
N ALA A 265 139.99 40.45 -65.36
CA ALA A 265 139.03 41.46 -65.80
C ALA A 265 137.58 40.98 -65.55
N GLU A 266 136.73 41.93 -65.16
CA GLU A 266 135.24 41.89 -65.17
C GLU A 266 134.52 41.20 -64.00
N GLN A 267 134.04 42.02 -63.04
CA GLN A 267 132.60 42.21 -62.75
C GLN A 267 132.40 42.95 -61.40
N CYS A 268 132.51 44.28 -61.45
CA CYS A 268 132.00 45.19 -60.42
C CYS A 268 130.70 45.87 -60.89
N THR A 269 129.69 45.10 -61.29
CA THR A 269 128.37 45.60 -61.70
C THR A 269 127.25 44.66 -61.24
N GLY A 270 126.89 44.70 -59.95
CA GLY A 270 125.84 43.83 -59.41
C GLY A 270 125.12 44.31 -58.13
N GLN A 271 125.54 45.42 -57.51
CA GLN A 271 124.97 45.86 -56.22
C GLN A 271 123.89 46.95 -56.32
N ALA A 272 123.35 47.22 -57.51
CA ALA A 272 122.26 48.19 -57.71
C ALA A 272 120.89 47.56 -58.04
N LEU A 273 120.82 46.23 -58.26
CA LEU A 273 119.58 45.52 -58.65
C LEU A 273 118.87 44.81 -57.48
N GLN A 274 119.44 44.85 -56.27
CA GLN A 274 118.91 44.12 -55.11
C GLN A 274 118.03 45.00 -54.18
N ILE A 275 117.99 46.32 -54.42
CA ILE A 275 117.18 47.27 -53.63
C ILE A 275 115.78 47.46 -54.28
N ASP A 276 115.69 47.56 -55.60
CA ASP A 276 114.39 47.71 -56.30
C ASP A 276 113.48 46.47 -56.17
N SER A 277 114.06 45.28 -56.01
CA SER A 277 113.31 44.03 -55.78
C SER A 277 112.64 43.99 -54.40
N LEU A 278 113.21 44.62 -53.38
CA LEU A 278 112.70 44.55 -52.00
C LEU A 278 111.63 45.63 -51.71
N GLU A 279 111.59 46.71 -52.48
CA GLU A 279 110.52 47.71 -52.40
C GLU A 279 109.23 47.23 -53.08
N SER A 280 109.33 46.52 -54.22
CA SER A 280 108.18 45.92 -54.91
C SER A 280 107.47 44.86 -54.05
N ASP A 281 108.22 44.06 -53.30
CA ASP A 281 107.65 43.00 -52.44
C ASP A 281 106.92 43.56 -51.21
N ASN A 282 107.37 44.72 -50.69
CA ASN A 282 106.72 45.39 -49.56
C ASN A 282 105.38 46.04 -49.94
N GLU A 283 105.27 46.65 -51.12
CA GLU A 283 103.99 47.19 -51.61
C GLU A 283 102.93 46.08 -51.83
N ALA A 284 103.34 44.92 -52.34
CA ALA A 284 102.46 43.78 -52.53
C ALA A 284 101.90 43.22 -51.20
N LEU A 285 102.76 43.05 -50.19
CA LEU A 285 102.35 42.58 -48.86
C LEU A 285 101.43 43.58 -48.13
N THR A 286 101.65 44.88 -48.31
CA THR A 286 100.81 45.93 -47.71
C THR A 286 99.41 45.92 -48.30
N THR A 287 99.30 45.66 -49.61
CA THR A 287 98.02 45.54 -50.32
C THR A 287 97.25 44.28 -49.88
N GLN A 288 97.96 43.16 -49.68
CA GLN A 288 97.36 41.91 -49.22
C GLN A 288 96.83 42.00 -47.78
N LEU A 289 97.54 42.70 -46.89
CA LEU A 289 97.09 42.97 -45.52
C LEU A 289 95.84 43.86 -45.46
N GLN A 290 95.72 44.84 -46.36
CA GLN A 290 94.53 45.68 -46.46
C GLN A 290 93.31 44.89 -46.95
N ALA A 291 93.50 43.96 -47.90
CA ALA A 291 92.45 43.06 -48.36
C ALA A 291 91.94 42.12 -47.25
N GLU A 292 92.84 41.51 -46.47
CA GLU A 292 92.45 40.65 -45.35
C GLU A 292 91.72 41.42 -44.23
N ARG A 293 92.11 42.67 -43.97
CA ARG A 293 91.39 43.54 -43.01
C ARG A 293 89.98 43.90 -43.49
N ALA A 294 89.79 44.10 -44.80
CA ALA A 294 88.47 44.34 -45.37
C ALA A 294 87.57 43.09 -45.26
N ASN A 295 88.12 41.91 -45.55
CA ASN A 295 87.39 40.63 -45.38
C ASN A 295 86.99 40.37 -43.92
N ALA A 296 87.88 40.66 -42.96
CA ALA A 296 87.57 40.53 -41.54
C ALA A 296 86.45 41.48 -41.09
N ALA A 297 86.42 42.71 -41.60
CA ALA A 297 85.34 43.67 -41.32
C ALA A 297 84.00 43.21 -41.89
N GLU A 298 83.97 42.68 -43.12
CA GLU A 298 82.75 42.13 -43.72
C GLU A 298 82.24 40.89 -42.96
N LEU A 299 83.14 40.04 -42.45
CA LEU A 299 82.77 38.88 -41.64
C LEU A 299 82.16 39.27 -40.29
N GLU A 300 82.69 40.29 -39.62
CA GLU A 300 82.11 40.82 -38.38
C GLU A 300 80.76 41.49 -38.61
N GLU A 301 80.56 42.17 -39.75
CA GLU A 301 79.24 42.71 -40.11
C GLU A 301 78.21 41.59 -40.34
N ARG A 302 78.58 40.52 -41.06
CA ARG A 302 77.71 39.35 -41.25
C ARG A 302 77.38 38.64 -39.94
N LYS A 303 78.35 38.55 -39.01
CA LYS A 303 78.15 38.00 -37.68
C LYS A 303 77.19 38.86 -36.85
N ALA A 304 77.32 40.18 -36.91
CA ALA A 304 76.39 41.10 -36.24
C ALA A 304 74.97 40.98 -36.81
N GLN A 305 74.82 40.87 -38.14
CA GLN A 305 73.52 40.63 -38.78
C GLN A 305 72.91 39.28 -38.39
N ALA A 306 73.71 38.21 -38.31
CA ALA A 306 73.25 36.89 -37.87
C ALA A 306 72.79 36.90 -36.40
N LEU A 307 73.52 37.60 -35.51
CA LEU A 307 73.11 37.75 -34.11
C LEU A 307 71.81 38.56 -33.95
N ALA A 308 71.60 39.59 -34.78
CA ALA A 308 70.34 40.34 -34.79
C ALA A 308 69.16 39.46 -35.24
N GLN A 309 69.34 38.62 -36.27
CA GLN A 309 68.31 37.67 -36.71
C GLN A 309 68.01 36.60 -35.65
N ILE A 310 69.03 36.12 -34.93
CA ILE A 310 68.84 35.17 -33.82
C ILE A 310 68.00 35.82 -32.71
N ALA A 311 68.32 37.06 -32.32
CA ALA A 311 67.56 37.78 -31.29
C ALA A 311 66.09 38.00 -31.70
N GLU A 312 65.82 38.32 -32.97
CA GLU A 312 64.45 38.47 -33.49
C GLU A 312 63.67 37.14 -33.45
N LEU A 313 64.32 36.04 -33.86
CA LEU A 313 63.74 34.69 -33.77
C LEU A 313 63.50 34.24 -32.33
N GLU A 314 64.39 34.59 -31.40
CA GLU A 314 64.22 34.32 -29.97
C GLU A 314 62.99 35.06 -29.41
N THR A 315 62.80 36.34 -29.75
CA THR A 315 61.59 37.07 -29.36
C THR A 315 60.32 36.48 -29.96
N TYR A 316 60.35 36.06 -31.22
CA TYR A 316 59.20 35.41 -31.88
C TYR A 316 58.86 34.05 -31.25
N LEU A 317 59.87 33.26 -30.90
CA LEU A 317 59.71 31.99 -30.18
C LEU A 317 59.07 32.19 -28.82
N GLU A 318 59.48 33.21 -28.08
CA GLU A 318 58.95 33.50 -26.75
C GLU A 318 57.49 33.96 -26.81
N GLU A 319 57.11 34.77 -27.81
CA GLU A 319 55.73 35.16 -28.04
C GLU A 319 54.84 33.95 -28.39
N HIS A 320 55.31 33.04 -29.25
CA HIS A 320 54.61 31.79 -29.58
C HIS A 320 54.49 30.83 -28.40
N LYS A 321 55.51 30.71 -27.55
CA LYS A 321 55.42 29.94 -26.30
C LYS A 321 54.34 30.49 -25.37
N ASN A 322 54.28 31.82 -25.21
CA ASN A 322 53.26 32.44 -24.38
C ASN A 322 51.84 32.21 -24.94
N GLN A 323 51.67 32.24 -26.26
CA GLN A 323 50.42 31.87 -26.91
C GLN A 323 50.07 30.39 -26.69
N LEU A 324 51.06 29.49 -26.78
CA LEU A 324 50.89 28.05 -26.53
C LEU A 324 50.40 27.79 -25.10
N ILE A 325 51.02 28.41 -24.10
CA ILE A 325 50.63 28.30 -22.68
C ILE A 325 49.19 28.80 -22.48
N SER A 326 48.81 29.91 -23.11
CA SER A 326 47.43 30.41 -23.11
C SER A 326 46.45 29.40 -23.73
N THR A 327 46.82 28.77 -24.85
CA THR A 327 45.98 27.74 -25.47
C THR A 327 45.87 26.47 -24.63
N GLU A 328 46.94 26.04 -23.98
CA GLU A 328 46.93 24.89 -23.05
C GLU A 328 45.99 25.15 -21.87
N GLN A 329 46.04 26.35 -21.27
CA GLN A 329 45.10 26.75 -20.21
C GLN A 329 43.62 26.72 -20.67
N ASN A 330 43.36 27.09 -21.93
CA ASN A 330 42.01 27.00 -22.49
C ASN A 330 41.58 25.54 -22.72
N VAL A 331 42.51 24.66 -23.10
CA VAL A 331 42.24 23.22 -23.23
C VAL A 331 41.92 22.61 -21.87
N ASP A 332 42.71 22.91 -20.83
CA ASP A 332 42.43 22.45 -19.45
C ASP A 332 41.05 22.92 -18.96
N LEU A 333 40.68 24.17 -19.26
CA LEU A 333 39.36 24.69 -18.93
C LEU A 333 38.24 23.94 -19.68
N LEU A 334 38.42 23.68 -20.98
CA LEU A 334 37.48 22.91 -21.79
C LEU A 334 37.35 21.46 -21.31
N GLU A 335 38.44 20.83 -20.89
CA GLU A 335 38.42 19.50 -20.29
C GLU A 335 37.61 19.49 -18.99
N SER A 336 37.82 20.48 -18.10
CA SER A 336 37.06 20.60 -16.86
C SER A 336 35.56 20.81 -17.09
N LEU A 337 35.19 21.64 -18.09
CA LEU A 337 33.80 21.86 -18.49
C LEU A 337 33.19 20.58 -19.08
N THR A 338 33.98 19.82 -19.84
CA THR A 338 33.55 18.54 -20.42
C THR A 338 33.29 17.51 -19.34
N GLU A 339 34.13 17.44 -18.30
CA GLU A 339 33.90 16.58 -17.14
C GLU A 339 32.65 16.98 -16.36
N GLN A 340 32.44 18.28 -16.13
CA GLN A 340 31.21 18.78 -15.49
C GLN A 340 29.95 18.44 -16.31
N LEU A 341 30.01 18.60 -17.64
CA LEU A 341 28.93 18.22 -18.54
C LEU A 341 28.64 16.72 -18.50
N LYS A 342 29.67 15.87 -18.50
CA LYS A 342 29.51 14.41 -18.35
C LYS A 342 28.86 14.03 -17.02
N ALA A 343 29.30 14.65 -15.92
CA ALA A 343 28.71 14.40 -14.60
C ALA A 343 27.24 14.85 -14.53
N SER A 344 26.92 16.01 -15.12
CA SER A 344 25.55 16.51 -15.24
C SER A 344 24.68 15.60 -16.09
N GLN A 345 25.20 15.10 -17.21
CA GLN A 345 24.50 14.14 -18.07
C GLN A 345 24.20 12.84 -17.33
N GLN A 346 25.18 12.28 -16.62
CA GLN A 346 24.98 11.06 -15.82
C GLN A 346 23.89 11.25 -14.76
N HIS A 347 23.92 12.38 -14.05
CA HIS A 347 22.89 12.70 -13.06
C HIS A 347 21.49 12.87 -13.69
N LEU A 348 21.41 13.42 -14.91
CA LEU A 348 20.14 13.50 -15.65
C LEU A 348 19.64 12.11 -16.08
N GLU A 349 20.54 11.23 -16.51
CA GLU A 349 20.22 9.85 -16.89
C GLU A 349 19.71 9.04 -15.69
N ASP A 350 20.35 9.18 -14.53
CA ASP A 350 19.93 8.54 -13.29
C ASP A 350 18.54 9.06 -12.85
N ASN A 351 18.33 10.38 -12.88
CA ASN A 351 17.02 10.98 -12.60
C ASN A 351 15.93 10.52 -13.57
N TYR A 352 16.25 10.42 -14.87
CA TYR A 352 15.31 9.91 -15.87
C TYR A 352 14.96 8.44 -15.60
N ALA A 353 15.95 7.61 -15.25
CA ALA A 353 15.72 6.22 -14.90
C ALA A 353 14.80 6.07 -13.68
N ASP A 354 15.01 6.87 -12.63
CA ASP A 354 14.19 6.87 -11.43
C ASP A 354 12.75 7.34 -11.71
N ILE A 355 12.59 8.46 -12.44
CA ILE A 355 11.26 8.95 -12.85
C ILE A 355 10.53 7.91 -13.71
N ASN A 356 11.23 7.29 -14.67
CA ASN A 356 10.63 6.28 -15.54
C ASN A 356 10.19 5.05 -14.74
N LYS A 357 10.99 4.61 -13.76
CA LYS A 357 10.63 3.52 -12.83
C LYS A 357 9.39 3.86 -12.01
N GLN A 358 9.29 5.08 -11.48
CA GLN A 358 8.11 5.55 -10.76
C GLN A 358 6.87 5.61 -11.67
N HIS A 359 7.01 6.13 -12.88
CA HIS A 359 5.93 6.20 -13.86
C HIS A 359 5.41 4.81 -14.26
N LEU A 360 6.30 3.84 -14.46
CA LEU A 360 5.93 2.46 -14.77
C LEU A 360 5.14 1.83 -13.60
N SER A 361 5.61 2.01 -12.36
CA SER A 361 4.92 1.55 -11.16
C SER A 361 3.54 2.20 -11.00
N LEU A 362 3.42 3.50 -11.26
CA LEU A 362 2.13 4.21 -11.19
C LEU A 362 1.16 3.72 -12.27
N THR A 363 1.67 3.47 -13.47
CA THR A 363 0.87 2.95 -14.60
C THR A 363 0.33 1.55 -14.29
N GLU A 364 1.16 0.67 -13.71
CA GLU A 364 0.73 -0.66 -13.26
C GLU A 364 -0.36 -0.59 -12.18
N LYS A 365 -0.18 0.28 -11.18
CA LYS A 365 -1.17 0.52 -10.11
C LYS A 365 -2.49 1.04 -10.67
N PHE A 366 -2.43 2.05 -11.53
CA PHE A 366 -3.61 2.61 -12.19
C PHE A 366 -4.32 1.56 -13.06
N SER A 367 -3.55 0.76 -13.80
CA SER A 367 -4.09 -0.34 -14.62
C SER A 367 -4.83 -1.36 -13.75
N LEU A 368 -4.25 -1.76 -12.62
CA LEU A 368 -4.89 -2.67 -11.68
C LEU A 368 -6.22 -2.10 -11.17
N VAL A 369 -6.21 -0.88 -10.63
CA VAL A 369 -7.42 -0.22 -10.10
C VAL A 369 -8.49 -0.09 -11.17
N SER A 370 -8.12 0.38 -12.36
CA SER A 370 -9.03 0.53 -13.50
C SER A 370 -9.66 -0.81 -13.89
N LYS A 371 -8.85 -1.88 -14.00
CA LYS A 371 -9.36 -3.21 -14.33
C LYS A 371 -10.28 -3.75 -13.23
N VAL A 372 -9.95 -3.57 -11.96
CA VAL A 372 -10.75 -4.02 -10.81
C VAL A 372 -12.12 -3.33 -10.77
N LEU A 373 -12.15 -2.01 -11.00
CA LEU A 373 -13.39 -1.22 -11.02
C LEU A 373 -14.25 -1.50 -12.27
N ALA A 374 -13.63 -1.90 -13.38
CA ALA A 374 -14.34 -2.22 -14.61
C ALA A 374 -15.00 -3.61 -14.62
N GLN A 375 -14.58 -4.55 -13.74
CA GLN A 375 -15.17 -5.88 -13.71
C GLN A 375 -16.61 -5.85 -13.22
N GLN A 376 -17.44 -6.71 -13.81
CA GLN A 376 -18.83 -6.94 -13.39
C GLN A 376 -18.95 -8.34 -12.77
N PRO A 377 -19.84 -8.52 -11.77
CA PRO A 377 -20.09 -9.83 -11.20
C PRO A 377 -20.64 -10.81 -12.26
N PRO A 378 -20.37 -12.11 -12.11
CA PRO A 378 -20.99 -13.12 -12.96
C PRO A 378 -22.51 -13.12 -12.77
N GLY A 379 -23.25 -13.08 -13.88
CA GLY A 379 -24.71 -13.04 -13.86
C GLY A 379 -25.30 -14.32 -13.26
N ASN A 380 -26.15 -14.16 -12.24
CA ASN A 380 -26.94 -15.23 -11.65
C ASN A 380 -28.32 -14.67 -11.25
N GLU A 381 -29.31 -14.91 -12.11
CA GLU A 381 -30.68 -14.40 -11.91
C GLU A 381 -31.32 -14.94 -10.63
N GLU A 382 -31.00 -16.17 -10.23
CA GLU A 382 -31.55 -16.77 -9.01
C GLU A 382 -30.92 -16.17 -7.75
N LEU A 383 -29.63 -15.81 -7.80
CA LEU A 383 -28.99 -15.05 -6.73
C LEU A 383 -29.55 -13.63 -6.63
N ALA A 384 -29.88 -12.98 -7.75
CA ALA A 384 -30.53 -11.67 -7.76
C ALA A 384 -31.92 -11.75 -7.08
N LYS A 385 -32.73 -12.76 -7.41
CA LYS A 385 -34.01 -13.02 -6.73
C LYS A 385 -33.83 -13.26 -5.23
N PHE A 386 -32.80 -14.02 -4.83
CA PHE A 386 -32.47 -14.23 -3.42
C PHE A 386 -32.10 -12.92 -2.71
N ALA A 387 -31.32 -12.06 -3.37
CA ALA A 387 -30.96 -10.73 -2.87
C ALA A 387 -32.19 -9.81 -2.74
N ASP A 388 -33.10 -9.84 -3.71
CA ASP A 388 -34.35 -9.07 -3.67
C ASP A 388 -35.24 -9.49 -2.50
N LEU A 389 -35.40 -10.80 -2.26
CA LEU A 389 -36.14 -11.33 -1.12
C LEU A 389 -35.56 -10.87 0.23
N ILE A 390 -34.23 -10.72 0.34
CA ILE A 390 -33.59 -10.22 1.56
C ILE A 390 -33.74 -8.70 1.70
N ASN A 391 -33.52 -7.95 0.63
CA ASN A 391 -33.47 -6.49 0.69
C ASN A 391 -34.86 -5.83 0.68
N HIS A 392 -35.89 -6.52 0.18
CA HIS A 392 -37.26 -6.03 0.13
C HIS A 392 -38.18 -6.84 1.04
N ASP A 393 -38.53 -8.09 0.69
CA ASP A 393 -39.56 -8.86 1.39
C ASP A 393 -39.23 -9.11 2.88
N TYR A 394 -37.98 -9.49 3.18
CA TYR A 394 -37.52 -9.65 4.56
C TYR A 394 -37.48 -8.33 5.32
N MET A 395 -37.00 -7.25 4.71
CA MET A 395 -36.97 -5.93 5.39
C MET A 395 -38.38 -5.40 5.64
N GLU A 396 -39.31 -5.64 4.72
CA GLU A 396 -40.72 -5.30 4.90
C GLU A 396 -41.34 -6.11 6.04
N PHE A 397 -41.11 -7.42 6.09
CA PHE A 397 -41.54 -8.28 7.20
C PHE A 397 -40.94 -7.80 8.54
N ALA A 398 -39.62 -7.63 8.60
CA ALA A 398 -38.90 -7.21 9.80
C ALA A 398 -39.32 -5.81 10.29
N SER A 399 -39.83 -4.94 9.41
CA SER A 399 -40.34 -3.61 9.80
C SER A 399 -41.74 -3.62 10.44
N ARG A 400 -42.51 -4.69 10.20
CA ARG A 400 -43.86 -4.87 10.76
C ARG A 400 -43.83 -5.65 12.07
N GLU A 401 -42.86 -6.53 12.22
CA GLU A 401 -42.56 -7.23 13.46
C GLU A 401 -41.83 -6.26 14.41
N SER A 402 -42.13 -6.32 15.71
CA SER A 402 -41.50 -5.44 16.72
C SER A 402 -41.14 -6.19 18.00
N SER A 403 -41.22 -7.52 17.94
CA SER A 403 -41.24 -8.42 19.10
C SER A 403 -39.90 -9.10 19.28
N LEU A 404 -39.11 -9.22 18.22
CA LEU A 404 -37.78 -9.76 18.29
C LEU A 404 -36.81 -8.75 18.94
N ALA A 405 -36.46 -8.98 20.20
CA ALA A 405 -35.48 -8.16 20.92
C ALA A 405 -34.11 -8.02 20.22
N GLY A 406 -33.78 -8.95 19.30
CA GLY A 406 -32.54 -9.02 18.53
C GLY A 406 -32.66 -8.68 17.03
N GLU A 407 -33.64 -7.88 16.60
CA GLU A 407 -33.85 -7.50 15.18
C GLU A 407 -32.58 -7.05 14.45
N ALA A 408 -31.77 -6.17 15.07
CA ALA A 408 -30.55 -5.68 14.45
C ALA A 408 -29.56 -6.81 14.15
N GLN A 409 -29.44 -7.80 15.05
CA GLN A 409 -28.59 -8.97 14.83
C GLN A 409 -29.16 -9.87 13.72
N ALA A 410 -30.48 -10.09 13.70
CA ALA A 410 -31.13 -10.87 12.65
C ALA A 410 -30.91 -10.25 11.25
N VAL A 411 -30.99 -8.92 11.13
CA VAL A 411 -30.67 -8.21 9.88
C VAL A 411 -29.21 -8.41 9.49
N LEU A 412 -28.27 -8.31 10.43
CA LEU A 412 -26.85 -8.55 10.17
C LEU A 412 -26.60 -10.01 9.73
N ASP A 413 -27.26 -10.98 10.36
CA ASP A 413 -27.15 -12.40 10.00
C ASP A 413 -27.69 -12.67 8.59
N MET A 414 -28.83 -12.06 8.23
CA MET A 414 -29.40 -12.16 6.88
C MET A 414 -28.49 -11.53 5.81
N GLN A 415 -27.90 -10.37 6.10
CA GLN A 415 -26.93 -9.74 5.21
C GLN A 415 -25.65 -10.57 5.08
N ALA A 416 -25.19 -11.20 6.16
CA ALA A 416 -24.05 -12.12 6.12
C ALA A 416 -24.33 -13.38 5.26
N ILE A 417 -25.55 -13.92 5.32
CA ILE A 417 -25.99 -15.02 4.43
C ILE A 417 -25.94 -14.57 2.96
N LEU A 418 -26.43 -13.37 2.64
CA LEU A 418 -26.38 -12.83 1.27
C LEU A 418 -24.93 -12.67 0.78
N ALA A 419 -24.05 -12.13 1.62
CA ALA A 419 -22.63 -11.96 1.29
C ALA A 419 -21.92 -13.30 1.05
N GLU A 420 -22.21 -14.33 1.86
CA GLU A 420 -21.68 -15.69 1.65
C GLU A 420 -22.16 -16.29 0.32
N MET A 421 -23.44 -16.11 -0.02
CA MET A 421 -24.01 -16.55 -1.30
C MET A 421 -23.38 -15.84 -2.51
N GLN A 422 -23.14 -14.53 -2.40
CA GLN A 422 -22.43 -13.77 -3.43
C GLN A 422 -20.99 -14.26 -3.60
N MET A 423 -20.28 -14.52 -2.50
CA MET A 423 -18.91 -15.04 -2.54
C MET A 423 -18.85 -16.41 -3.23
N LEU A 424 -19.81 -17.31 -2.94
CA LEU A 424 -19.92 -18.62 -3.59
C LEU A 424 -20.20 -18.51 -5.10
N ASN A 425 -20.99 -17.53 -5.52
CA ASN A 425 -21.26 -17.26 -6.93
C ASN A 425 -20.03 -16.72 -7.68
N ASN A 426 -19.29 -15.82 -7.04
CA ASN A 426 -18.10 -15.21 -7.62
C ASN A 426 -16.94 -16.21 -7.66
N PHE A 427 -16.83 -17.06 -6.64
CA PHE A 427 -15.80 -18.09 -6.52
C PHE A 427 -16.38 -19.51 -6.38
N PRO A 428 -17.00 -20.10 -7.43
CA PRO A 428 -17.67 -21.41 -7.34
C PRO A 428 -16.77 -22.56 -6.89
N SER A 429 -15.45 -22.40 -6.98
CA SER A 429 -14.49 -23.43 -6.58
C SER A 429 -14.33 -23.58 -5.07
N ILE A 430 -14.78 -22.60 -4.27
CA ILE A 430 -14.86 -22.74 -2.81
C ILE A 430 -16.10 -23.52 -2.36
N ALA A 431 -17.12 -23.59 -3.21
CA ALA A 431 -18.38 -24.24 -2.87
C ALA A 431 -18.13 -25.71 -2.50
N GLY A 432 -18.64 -26.11 -1.34
CA GLY A 432 -18.54 -27.47 -0.81
C GLY A 432 -17.16 -27.86 -0.28
N LYS A 433 -16.24 -26.90 -0.11
CA LYS A 433 -14.97 -27.12 0.56
C LYS A 433 -15.05 -26.72 2.04
N THR A 434 -14.33 -27.47 2.87
CA THR A 434 -14.09 -27.12 4.26
C THR A 434 -13.07 -25.99 4.31
N ILE A 435 -13.42 -24.90 4.98
CA ILE A 435 -12.55 -23.72 5.12
C ILE A 435 -11.60 -23.97 6.29
N LEU A 436 -10.30 -23.97 6.02
CA LEU A 436 -9.22 -24.08 6.99
C LEU A 436 -8.54 -22.72 7.14
N SER A 437 -8.57 -22.13 8.33
CA SER A 437 -7.81 -20.91 8.59
C SER A 437 -6.40 -21.23 9.07
N ILE A 438 -5.40 -20.55 8.52
CA ILE A 438 -4.04 -20.54 9.06
C ILE A 438 -3.85 -19.19 9.76
N ALA A 439 -3.74 -19.21 11.08
CA ALA A 439 -3.56 -18.02 11.91
C ALA A 439 -2.37 -18.17 12.85
N GLY A 440 -2.04 -17.10 13.57
CA GLY A 440 -0.90 -17.04 14.49
C GLY A 440 -0.20 -15.68 14.44
N GLY A 441 0.70 -15.47 15.39
CA GLY A 441 1.44 -14.22 15.56
C GLY A 441 2.19 -13.74 14.32
N PHE A 442 2.55 -12.47 14.33
CA PHE A 442 3.34 -11.85 13.28
C PHE A 442 4.68 -12.59 13.07
N SER A 443 5.12 -12.74 11.81
CA SER A 443 6.37 -13.46 11.47
C SER A 443 6.43 -14.96 11.84
N SER A 444 5.34 -15.59 12.31
CA SER A 444 5.33 -17.03 12.62
C SER A 444 5.52 -17.96 11.41
N GLY A 445 5.50 -17.41 10.20
CA GLY A 445 5.77 -18.13 8.96
C GLY A 445 4.55 -18.79 8.31
N LYS A 446 3.33 -18.28 8.56
CA LYS A 446 2.05 -18.77 7.98
C LYS A 446 2.10 -18.96 6.46
N SER A 447 2.41 -17.90 5.70
CA SER A 447 2.45 -17.98 4.24
C SER A 447 3.58 -18.90 3.75
N ALA A 448 4.71 -18.97 4.46
CA ALA A 448 5.79 -19.92 4.17
C ALA A 448 5.36 -21.38 4.41
N PHE A 449 4.57 -21.61 5.46
CA PHE A 449 3.97 -22.91 5.77
C PHE A 449 3.02 -23.35 4.65
N VAL A 450 2.10 -22.50 4.23
CA VAL A 450 1.18 -22.82 3.11
C VAL A 450 1.95 -23.03 1.80
N ASN A 451 2.92 -22.16 1.49
CA ASN A 451 3.79 -22.30 0.31
C ASN A 451 4.55 -23.64 0.29
N SER A 452 4.84 -24.24 1.44
CA SER A 452 5.53 -25.53 1.50
C SER A 452 4.74 -26.67 0.84
N PHE A 453 3.41 -26.58 0.86
CA PHE A 453 2.49 -27.57 0.26
C PHE A 453 2.16 -27.30 -1.21
N ILE A 454 2.45 -26.11 -1.73
CA ILE A 454 2.25 -25.76 -3.15
C ILE A 454 3.31 -26.48 -4.00
N ARG A 455 2.87 -27.26 -5.00
CA ARG A 455 3.77 -28.00 -5.90
C ARG A 455 4.33 -27.13 -7.03
N ASN A 456 3.60 -26.09 -7.45
CA ASN A 456 4.04 -25.19 -8.51
C ASN A 456 4.92 -24.05 -7.96
N PRO A 457 6.21 -23.96 -8.31
CA PRO A 457 7.11 -22.94 -7.78
C PRO A 457 6.88 -21.53 -8.35
N SER A 458 6.15 -21.37 -9.47
CA SER A 458 5.87 -20.06 -10.06
C SER A 458 4.81 -19.26 -9.32
N VAL A 459 4.06 -19.90 -8.42
CA VAL A 459 3.08 -19.24 -7.56
C VAL A 459 3.54 -19.38 -6.12
N LYS A 460 3.71 -18.24 -5.47
CA LYS A 460 4.01 -18.15 -4.04
C LYS A 460 3.12 -17.08 -3.43
N LEU A 461 2.50 -17.41 -2.31
CA LEU A 461 1.93 -16.41 -1.41
C LEU A 461 3.07 -15.50 -0.94
N ALA A 462 2.79 -14.20 -0.77
CA ALA A 462 3.79 -13.24 -0.37
C ALA A 462 4.41 -13.63 0.99
N THR A 463 5.73 -13.78 1.03
CA THR A 463 6.51 -14.07 2.24
C THR A 463 7.50 -12.95 2.49
N GLY A 464 7.45 -12.32 3.67
CA GLY A 464 8.33 -11.21 4.03
C GLY A 464 8.31 -10.95 5.54
N ILE A 465 9.31 -10.19 6.00
CA ILE A 465 9.50 -9.82 7.42
C ILE A 465 8.54 -8.68 7.82
N ASN A 466 8.07 -7.88 6.86
CA ASN A 466 7.01 -6.87 7.02
C ASN A 466 5.62 -7.51 6.79
N PRO A 467 4.50 -6.94 7.30
CA PRO A 467 3.17 -7.53 7.12
C PRO A 467 2.88 -7.71 5.64
N VAL A 468 2.93 -8.92 5.11
CA VAL A 468 2.93 -9.10 3.64
C VAL A 468 1.53 -9.34 3.06
N THR A 469 0.59 -9.83 3.87
CA THR A 469 -0.74 -10.22 3.40
C THR A 469 -1.77 -9.18 3.79
N VAL A 470 -1.94 -8.13 2.98
CA VAL A 470 -3.00 -7.12 3.21
C VAL A 470 -4.35 -7.61 2.69
N VAL A 471 -4.36 -8.40 1.61
CA VAL A 471 -5.58 -8.97 1.00
C VAL A 471 -5.64 -10.47 1.28
N PRO A 472 -6.69 -10.99 1.96
CA PRO A 472 -6.85 -12.40 2.24
C PRO A 472 -6.77 -13.28 1.00
N SER A 473 -6.00 -14.36 1.07
CA SER A 473 -5.80 -15.28 -0.05
C SER A 473 -6.42 -16.65 0.24
N TYR A 474 -7.38 -17.04 -0.61
CA TYR A 474 -8.08 -18.32 -0.57
C TYR A 474 -7.38 -19.32 -1.48
N VAL A 475 -6.63 -20.24 -0.88
CA VAL A 475 -5.84 -21.23 -1.60
C VAL A 475 -6.62 -22.52 -1.74
N VAL A 476 -6.71 -23.04 -2.97
CA VAL A 476 -7.51 -24.21 -3.30
C VAL A 476 -6.69 -25.18 -4.16
N CYS A 477 -6.69 -26.45 -3.76
CA CYS A 477 -6.10 -27.53 -4.55
C CYS A 477 -6.83 -27.67 -5.91
N SER A 478 -6.07 -27.58 -6.99
CA SER A 478 -6.53 -27.60 -8.39
C SER A 478 -5.40 -28.08 -9.30
N GLU A 479 -5.70 -28.80 -10.38
CA GLU A 479 -4.69 -29.18 -11.38
C GLU A 479 -4.17 -27.96 -12.15
N GLU A 480 -5.05 -27.00 -12.42
CA GLU A 480 -4.67 -25.74 -13.05
C GLU A 480 -4.19 -24.72 -12.03
N THR A 481 -3.17 -23.97 -12.42
CA THR A 481 -2.69 -22.80 -11.67
C THR A 481 -3.40 -21.55 -12.16
N ARG A 482 -4.15 -20.88 -11.27
CA ARG A 482 -4.86 -19.64 -11.61
C ARG A 482 -5.01 -18.75 -10.39
N ILE A 483 -4.70 -17.47 -10.56
CA ILE A 483 -4.85 -16.45 -9.52
C ILE A 483 -5.92 -15.47 -9.98
N LYS A 484 -6.95 -15.27 -9.15
CA LYS A 484 -8.00 -14.28 -9.41
C LYS A 484 -8.17 -13.34 -8.25
N GLY A 485 -8.13 -12.05 -8.52
CA GLY A 485 -8.59 -11.04 -7.59
C GLY A 485 -10.10 -10.83 -7.74
N TYR A 486 -10.80 -10.64 -6.63
CA TYR A 486 -12.22 -10.36 -6.62
C TYR A 486 -12.48 -8.93 -6.20
N SER A 487 -13.26 -8.22 -7.02
CA SER A 487 -13.66 -6.84 -6.79
C SER A 487 -14.78 -6.75 -5.76
N TYR A 488 -14.95 -5.58 -5.14
CA TYR A 488 -16.00 -5.31 -4.15
C TYR A 488 -17.43 -5.56 -4.68
N ASN A 489 -17.63 -5.42 -5.98
CA ASN A 489 -18.91 -5.67 -6.65
C ASN A 489 -19.10 -7.12 -7.11
N GLY A 490 -18.14 -8.01 -6.81
CA GLY A 490 -18.14 -9.41 -7.19
C GLY A 490 -17.53 -9.74 -8.56
N GLY A 491 -17.06 -8.74 -9.30
CA GLY A 491 -16.29 -8.96 -10.53
C GLY A 491 -14.96 -9.65 -10.27
N ALA A 492 -14.43 -10.39 -11.25
CA ALA A 492 -13.18 -11.14 -11.11
C ALA A 492 -12.13 -10.70 -12.13
N ILE A 493 -10.90 -10.49 -11.67
CA ILE A 493 -9.74 -10.15 -12.50
C ILE A 493 -8.70 -11.27 -12.42
N ASP A 494 -8.23 -11.75 -13.57
CA ASP A 494 -7.08 -12.65 -13.61
C ASP A 494 -5.81 -11.86 -13.26
N LEU A 495 -5.10 -12.32 -12.23
CA LEU A 495 -3.84 -11.72 -11.76
C LEU A 495 -2.67 -12.58 -12.24
N GLU A 496 -1.64 -11.92 -12.78
CA GLU A 496 -0.40 -12.60 -13.12
C GLU A 496 0.36 -13.01 -11.85
N PRO A 497 1.07 -14.15 -11.84
CA PRO A 497 1.86 -14.57 -10.67
C PRO A 497 2.91 -13.55 -10.23
N SER A 498 3.52 -12.82 -11.17
CA SER A 498 4.47 -11.73 -10.90
C SER A 498 3.81 -10.58 -10.14
N LEU A 499 2.63 -10.14 -10.59
CA LEU A 499 1.85 -9.09 -9.94
C LEU A 499 1.35 -9.52 -8.56
N TYR A 500 0.87 -10.76 -8.43
CA TYR A 500 0.47 -11.29 -7.13
C TYR A 500 1.65 -11.36 -6.15
N ALA A 501 2.83 -11.78 -6.60
CA ALA A 501 4.03 -11.82 -5.78
C ALA A 501 4.53 -10.42 -5.37
N SER A 502 4.27 -9.38 -6.17
CA SER A 502 4.67 -8.00 -5.87
C SER A 502 3.68 -7.24 -4.97
N MET A 503 2.50 -7.79 -4.67
CA MET A 503 1.50 -7.23 -3.76
C MET A 503 1.92 -7.36 -2.28
N CYS A 504 3.05 -6.76 -1.90
CA CYS A 504 3.45 -6.58 -0.51
C CYS A 504 2.76 -5.35 0.12
N HIS A 505 2.87 -5.19 1.44
CA HIS A 505 2.26 -4.03 2.13
C HIS A 505 2.81 -2.68 1.68
N GLU A 506 4.08 -2.58 1.28
CA GLU A 506 4.62 -1.34 0.68
C GLU A 506 3.93 -1.02 -0.66
N TYR A 507 3.71 -2.04 -1.51
CA TYR A 507 2.96 -1.87 -2.76
C TYR A 507 1.52 -1.44 -2.50
N VAL A 508 0.86 -2.05 -1.51
CA VAL A 508 -0.54 -1.74 -1.13
C VAL A 508 -0.68 -0.37 -0.46
N GLN A 509 0.23 0.02 0.43
CA GLN A 509 0.22 1.35 1.05
C GLN A 509 0.45 2.46 0.02
N ALA A 510 1.23 2.20 -1.02
CA ALA A 510 1.51 3.18 -2.05
C ALA A 510 0.30 3.55 -2.92
N PHE A 511 -0.87 2.91 -2.75
CA PHE A 511 -2.14 3.37 -3.34
C PHE A 511 -2.75 4.57 -2.59
N GLY A 512 -2.35 4.84 -1.34
CA GLY A 512 -2.91 5.90 -0.52
C GLY A 512 -4.32 5.61 0.01
N PHE A 513 -4.84 4.39 -0.18
CA PHE A 513 -6.10 3.90 0.38
C PHE A 513 -6.02 2.40 0.63
N ASP A 514 -6.94 1.86 1.45
CA ASP A 514 -7.02 0.43 1.72
C ASP A 514 -7.53 -0.35 0.49
N LEU A 515 -6.62 -1.08 -0.18
CA LEU A 515 -6.92 -1.86 -1.38
C LEU A 515 -8.04 -2.89 -1.16
N ARG A 516 -8.25 -3.38 0.07
CA ARG A 516 -9.34 -4.33 0.41
C ARG A 516 -10.73 -3.75 0.09
N ARG A 517 -10.87 -2.42 0.06
CA ARG A 517 -12.13 -1.75 -0.28
C ARG A 517 -12.57 -2.01 -1.72
N ILE A 518 -11.62 -2.19 -2.64
CA ILE A 518 -11.92 -2.46 -4.05
C ILE A 518 -11.58 -3.90 -4.44
N LEU A 519 -10.65 -4.55 -3.74
CA LEU A 519 -10.18 -5.91 -3.96
C LEU A 519 -10.22 -6.71 -2.63
N PRO A 520 -11.40 -7.09 -2.13
CA PRO A 520 -11.55 -7.68 -0.80
C PRO A 520 -10.85 -9.03 -0.59
N PHE A 521 -10.69 -9.86 -1.63
CA PHE A 521 -10.01 -11.15 -1.50
C PHE A 521 -9.43 -11.64 -2.84
N ILE A 522 -8.48 -12.56 -2.73
CA ILE A 522 -7.84 -13.22 -3.88
C ILE A 522 -8.04 -14.73 -3.76
N SER A 523 -8.31 -15.41 -4.88
CA SER A 523 -8.26 -16.86 -4.96
C SER A 523 -6.99 -17.32 -5.66
N VAL A 524 -6.39 -18.38 -5.12
CA VAL A 524 -5.17 -19.00 -5.61
C VAL A 524 -5.45 -20.49 -5.83
N LYS A 525 -5.71 -20.86 -7.08
CA LYS A 525 -5.82 -22.27 -7.50
C LYS A 525 -4.44 -22.77 -7.84
N VAL A 526 -4.01 -23.85 -7.18
CA VAL A 526 -2.66 -24.40 -7.36
C VAL A 526 -2.64 -25.92 -7.16
N PRO A 527 -1.72 -26.63 -7.84
CA PRO A 527 -1.51 -28.06 -7.60
C PRO A 527 -0.99 -28.31 -6.18
N MET A 528 -1.75 -29.10 -5.42
CA MET A 528 -1.41 -29.63 -4.09
C MET A 528 -1.75 -31.13 -4.05
N ASP A 529 -1.57 -31.78 -2.90
CA ASP A 529 -2.02 -33.15 -2.72
C ASP A 529 -3.56 -33.25 -2.58
N PRO A 530 -4.28 -33.91 -3.49
CA PRO A 530 -5.74 -34.03 -3.40
C PRO A 530 -6.21 -34.86 -2.20
N GLU A 531 -5.42 -35.82 -1.71
CA GLU A 531 -5.80 -36.63 -0.54
C GLU A 531 -5.85 -35.81 0.76
N LEU A 532 -5.03 -34.76 0.83
CA LEU A 532 -4.96 -33.86 1.99
C LEU A 532 -5.80 -32.59 1.80
N PHE A 533 -5.82 -32.03 0.58
CA PHE A 533 -6.37 -30.69 0.32
C PHE A 533 -7.54 -30.67 -0.68
N GLY A 534 -7.99 -31.81 -1.20
CA GLY A 534 -8.98 -31.89 -2.28
C GLY A 534 -10.32 -31.22 -1.99
N ASN A 535 -10.79 -31.30 -0.75
CA ASN A 535 -12.00 -30.64 -0.24
C ASN A 535 -11.68 -29.49 0.72
N LEU A 536 -10.42 -29.03 0.79
CA LEU A 536 -10.04 -27.91 1.63
C LEU A 536 -9.91 -26.61 0.83
N CYS A 537 -10.27 -25.51 1.47
CA CYS A 537 -9.89 -24.16 1.07
C CYS A 537 -9.14 -23.53 2.23
N ILE A 538 -7.86 -23.21 2.01
CA ILE A 538 -7.00 -22.60 3.02
C ILE A 538 -7.15 -21.10 2.92
N ILE A 539 -7.46 -20.43 4.02
CA ILE A 539 -7.41 -18.98 4.11
C ILE A 539 -6.05 -18.60 4.70
N ASP A 540 -5.22 -17.94 3.90
CA ASP A 540 -4.06 -17.23 4.41
C ASP A 540 -4.53 -15.89 4.98
N THR A 541 -4.51 -15.79 6.30
CA THR A 541 -4.96 -14.60 7.03
C THR A 541 -3.83 -13.57 7.16
N PRO A 542 -4.13 -12.26 7.08
CA PRO A 542 -3.20 -11.23 7.53
C PRO A 542 -2.70 -11.56 8.95
N GLY A 543 -1.39 -11.47 9.20
CA GLY A 543 -0.85 -11.77 10.53
C GLY A 543 -1.36 -10.78 11.57
N TYR A 544 -2.01 -11.29 12.62
CA TYR A 544 -2.31 -10.48 13.81
C TYR A 544 -1.00 -10.10 14.51
N ASN A 545 -0.84 -8.83 14.88
CA ASN A 545 0.33 -8.32 15.57
C ASN A 545 -0.02 -8.05 17.05
N PRO A 546 0.39 -8.92 17.98
CA PRO A 546 0.29 -8.63 19.41
C PRO A 546 1.34 -7.57 19.79
N GLY A 547 0.91 -6.34 20.09
CA GLY A 547 1.76 -5.36 20.78
C GLY A 547 1.74 -3.91 20.27
N THR A 548 1.15 -3.59 19.12
CA THR A 548 1.04 -2.19 18.67
C THR A 548 -0.26 -1.56 19.15
N THR A 549 -0.22 -0.82 20.25
CA THR A 549 -1.33 0.05 20.68
C THR A 549 -1.47 1.24 19.70
N GLY A 550 -2.22 1.03 18.62
CA GLY A 550 -2.53 2.05 17.61
C GLY A 550 -3.69 1.63 16.70
N GLY A 551 -4.37 2.59 16.07
CA GLY A 551 -5.62 2.36 15.33
C GLY A 551 -5.55 1.33 14.18
N ALA A 552 -4.38 1.14 13.57
CA ALA A 552 -4.17 0.12 12.54
C ALA A 552 -4.21 -1.32 13.09
N ALA A 553 -3.66 -1.56 14.29
CA ALA A 553 -3.58 -2.90 14.88
C ALA A 553 -4.93 -3.42 15.40
N ALA A 554 -5.81 -2.51 15.87
CA ALA A 554 -7.17 -2.86 16.27
C ALA A 554 -8.03 -3.28 15.06
N SER A 555 -7.86 -2.60 13.91
CA SER A 555 -8.49 -2.99 12.65
C SER A 555 -8.04 -4.38 12.20
N ASP A 556 -6.74 -4.68 12.30
CA ASP A 556 -6.17 -5.96 11.87
C ASP A 556 -6.63 -7.13 12.75
N ARG A 557 -6.74 -6.96 14.08
CA ARG A 557 -7.31 -8.00 14.97
C ARG A 557 -8.76 -8.32 14.62
N SER A 558 -9.59 -7.29 14.41
CA SER A 558 -11.00 -7.49 14.07
C SER A 558 -11.19 -8.17 12.70
N THR A 559 -10.34 -7.83 11.73
CA THR A 559 -10.36 -8.42 10.39
C THR A 559 -9.85 -9.87 10.41
N ALA A 560 -8.76 -10.14 11.15
CA ALA A 560 -8.25 -11.49 11.34
C ALA A 560 -9.28 -12.37 12.06
N ALA A 561 -9.90 -11.88 13.15
CA ALA A 561 -10.93 -12.61 13.87
C ALA A 561 -12.16 -12.90 12.99
N SER A 562 -12.61 -11.93 12.20
CA SER A 562 -13.72 -12.11 11.25
C SER A 562 -13.43 -13.20 10.21
N LEU A 563 -12.21 -13.23 9.65
CA LEU A 563 -11.79 -14.26 8.70
C LEU A 563 -11.61 -15.64 9.35
N VAL A 564 -11.03 -15.68 10.55
CA VAL A 564 -10.83 -16.91 11.31
C VAL A 564 -12.19 -17.53 11.68
N ASN A 565 -13.15 -16.72 12.13
CA ASN A 565 -14.50 -17.18 12.49
C ASN A 565 -15.34 -17.68 11.31
N GLN A 566 -14.93 -17.40 10.06
CA GLN A 566 -15.57 -18.01 8.87
C GLN A 566 -15.11 -19.46 8.64
N ALA A 567 -13.98 -19.87 9.23
CA ALA A 567 -13.42 -21.19 9.04
C ALA A 567 -14.17 -22.27 9.84
N SER A 568 -13.99 -23.52 9.42
CA SER A 568 -14.52 -24.70 10.10
C SER A 568 -13.45 -25.39 10.96
N ALA A 569 -12.19 -25.11 10.68
CA ALA A 569 -11.05 -25.57 11.45
C ALA A 569 -9.94 -24.51 11.43
N LEU A 570 -9.11 -24.52 12.46
CA LEU A 570 -8.03 -23.57 12.69
C LEU A 570 -6.70 -24.32 12.87
N VAL A 571 -5.67 -23.84 12.18
CA VAL A 571 -4.28 -24.17 12.47
C VAL A 571 -3.61 -22.93 13.04
N TRP A 572 -3.15 -23.04 14.28
CA TRP A 572 -2.38 -21.99 14.94
C TRP A 572 -0.89 -22.20 14.71
N VAL A 573 -0.22 -21.25 14.07
CA VAL A 573 1.20 -21.32 13.72
C VAL A 573 2.01 -20.44 14.67
N ILE A 574 2.91 -21.08 15.43
CA ILE A 574 3.88 -20.46 16.34
C ILE A 574 5.25 -20.51 15.68
N GLY A 575 6.00 -19.41 15.69
CA GLY A 575 7.38 -19.37 15.18
C GLY A 575 8.38 -19.71 16.28
N LEU A 576 9.32 -20.63 16.02
CA LEU A 576 10.37 -21.02 17.00
C LEU A 576 11.56 -20.03 17.11
N ASP A 577 11.46 -18.82 16.55
CA ASP A 577 12.43 -17.73 16.70
C ASP A 577 11.98 -16.68 17.74
N PRO A 578 12.86 -15.80 18.20
CA PRO A 578 13.53 -15.81 19.51
C PRO A 578 12.68 -16.15 20.76
N ALA A 579 11.36 -15.93 20.75
CA ALA A 579 10.46 -16.17 21.87
C ALA A 579 10.12 -17.66 22.06
N GLY A 580 9.98 -18.43 20.99
CA GLY A 580 9.83 -19.89 21.01
C GLY A 580 8.53 -20.44 21.59
N THR A 581 7.88 -19.76 22.53
CA THR A 581 6.65 -20.19 23.22
C THR A 581 5.41 -19.47 22.69
N ILE A 582 4.22 -19.93 23.11
CA ILE A 582 2.96 -19.21 22.85
C ILE A 582 2.86 -18.01 23.80
N ASP A 583 2.46 -16.85 23.30
CA ASP A 583 2.28 -15.65 24.13
C ASP A 583 0.85 -15.56 24.69
N GLN A 584 0.66 -14.75 25.74
CA GLN A 584 -0.66 -14.60 26.37
C GLN A 584 -1.71 -14.00 25.41
N SER A 585 -1.31 -13.13 24.50
CA SER A 585 -2.21 -12.52 23.50
C SER A 585 -2.69 -13.52 22.44
N ASP A 586 -1.86 -14.49 22.08
CA ASP A 586 -2.17 -15.61 21.20
C ASP A 586 -3.16 -16.55 21.90
N ILE A 587 -2.95 -16.86 23.18
CA ILE A 587 -3.91 -17.60 24.02
C ILE A 587 -5.25 -16.88 24.04
N GLU A 588 -5.29 -15.59 24.42
CA GLU A 588 -6.51 -14.78 24.45
C GLU A 588 -7.22 -14.73 23.08
N PHE A 589 -6.45 -14.72 21.98
CA PHE A 589 -7.03 -14.76 20.64
C PHE A 589 -7.71 -16.10 20.38
N ILE A 590 -7.01 -17.23 20.61
CA ILE A 590 -7.59 -18.56 20.45
C ILE A 590 -8.82 -18.73 21.36
N GLU A 591 -8.77 -18.23 22.60
CA GLU A 591 -9.89 -18.24 23.54
C GLU A 591 -11.13 -17.56 22.99
N SER A 592 -10.95 -16.42 22.31
CA SER A 592 -12.03 -15.65 21.68
C SER A 592 -12.66 -16.32 20.46
N THR A 593 -12.06 -17.41 19.96
CA THR A 593 -12.58 -18.20 18.83
C THR A 593 -13.31 -19.47 19.29
N PRO A 594 -14.25 -20.01 18.49
CA PRO A 594 -14.99 -21.24 18.85
C PRO A 594 -14.19 -22.54 18.65
N PHE A 595 -12.94 -22.48 18.18
CA PHE A 595 -12.18 -23.68 17.78
C PHE A 595 -11.57 -24.40 18.97
N ARG A 596 -12.00 -25.64 19.22
CA ARG A 596 -11.48 -26.53 20.27
C ARG A 596 -11.41 -27.97 19.77
N ALA A 597 -10.62 -28.79 20.46
CA ALA A 597 -10.45 -30.22 20.22
C ALA A 597 -10.18 -30.52 18.73
N GLU A 598 -11.05 -31.30 18.08
CA GLU A 598 -10.90 -31.75 16.68
C GLU A 598 -10.83 -30.64 15.64
N SER A 599 -11.20 -29.40 15.99
CA SER A 599 -11.20 -28.24 15.08
C SER A 599 -9.98 -27.31 15.23
N LEU A 600 -9.08 -27.60 16.16
CA LEU A 600 -7.87 -26.81 16.43
C LEU A 600 -6.61 -27.67 16.34
N TYR A 601 -5.60 -27.21 15.59
CA TYR A 601 -4.30 -27.88 15.49
C TYR A 601 -3.17 -26.86 15.67
N ILE A 602 -2.09 -27.25 16.36
CA ILE A 602 -0.97 -26.36 16.68
C ILE A 602 0.26 -26.73 15.85
N VAL A 603 0.90 -25.75 15.20
CA VAL A 603 2.12 -25.94 14.40
C VAL A 603 3.23 -25.05 14.94
N LEU A 604 4.33 -25.66 15.39
CA LEU A 604 5.55 -24.98 15.79
C LEU A 604 6.49 -24.93 14.58
N ASN A 605 6.41 -23.84 13.82
CA ASN A 605 7.15 -23.65 12.59
C ASN A 605 8.59 -23.15 12.86
N LYS A 606 9.44 -23.16 11.82
CA LYS A 606 10.87 -22.85 11.88
C LYS A 606 11.68 -23.82 12.76
N ALA A 607 11.24 -25.08 12.87
CA ALA A 607 11.91 -26.11 13.68
C ALA A 607 13.37 -26.38 13.29
N ASP A 608 13.82 -25.96 12.11
CA ASP A 608 15.22 -26.07 11.69
C ASP A 608 16.21 -25.17 12.45
N VAL A 609 15.72 -24.21 13.25
CA VAL A 609 16.57 -23.28 14.02
C VAL A 609 16.88 -23.75 15.46
N LYS A 610 16.27 -24.86 15.90
CA LYS A 610 16.38 -25.39 17.27
C LYS A 610 16.88 -26.83 17.26
N SER A 611 17.46 -27.28 18.38
CA SER A 611 17.81 -28.69 18.54
C SER A 611 16.56 -29.54 18.78
N GLN A 612 16.67 -30.86 18.60
CA GLN A 612 15.52 -31.77 18.83
C GLN A 612 15.04 -31.74 20.28
N ASP A 613 15.97 -31.60 21.24
CA ASP A 613 15.65 -31.54 22.66
C ASP A 613 14.93 -30.22 22.99
N ASP A 614 15.42 -29.09 22.49
CA ASP A 614 14.75 -27.78 22.66
C ASP A 614 13.32 -27.78 22.09
N ILE A 615 13.12 -28.44 20.94
CA ILE A 615 11.78 -28.54 20.32
C ILE A 615 10.82 -29.28 21.24
N LEU A 616 11.25 -30.38 21.86
CA LEU A 616 10.42 -31.16 22.77
C LEU A 616 10.07 -30.37 24.04
N GLU A 617 11.05 -29.70 24.64
CA GLU A 617 10.83 -28.84 25.81
C GLU A 617 9.83 -27.72 25.52
N ILE A 618 9.96 -27.05 24.36
CA ILE A 618 9.04 -25.99 23.94
C ILE A 618 7.64 -26.55 23.68
N MET A 619 7.53 -27.71 23.03
CA MET A 619 6.23 -28.36 22.79
C MET A 619 5.52 -28.71 24.10
N GLU A 620 6.27 -29.20 25.10
CA GLU A 620 5.75 -29.48 26.44
C GLU A 620 5.25 -28.19 27.11
N GLN A 621 6.04 -27.12 27.07
CA GLN A 621 5.65 -25.81 27.61
C GLN A 621 4.37 -25.27 26.95
N VAL A 622 4.27 -25.31 25.61
CA VAL A 622 3.06 -24.86 24.88
C VAL A 622 1.85 -25.73 25.24
N ALA A 623 2.04 -27.03 25.43
CA ALA A 623 0.97 -27.92 25.86
C ALA A 623 0.45 -27.59 27.26
N ASP A 624 1.36 -27.30 28.21
CA ASP A 624 1.03 -26.89 29.57
C ASP A 624 0.28 -25.54 29.59
N ASP A 625 0.76 -24.55 28.83
CA ASP A 625 0.14 -23.23 28.75
C ASP A 625 -1.29 -23.30 28.19
N LEU A 626 -1.50 -24.07 27.11
CA LEU A 626 -2.83 -24.31 26.53
C LEU A 626 -3.73 -25.09 27.49
N SER A 627 -3.19 -26.07 28.22
CA SER A 627 -3.94 -26.83 29.23
C SER A 627 -4.35 -25.95 30.40
N PHE A 628 -3.50 -25.03 30.86
CA PHE A 628 -3.81 -24.09 31.93
C PHE A 628 -4.93 -23.12 31.54
N ALA A 629 -4.96 -22.71 30.27
CA ALA A 629 -6.04 -21.92 29.68
C ALA A 629 -7.33 -22.73 29.37
N GLY A 630 -7.32 -24.05 29.53
CA GLY A 630 -8.46 -24.91 29.20
C GLY A 630 -8.72 -25.04 27.69
N ILE A 631 -7.69 -24.89 26.86
CA ILE A 631 -7.79 -24.96 25.40
C ILE A 631 -7.42 -26.37 24.94
N GLU A 632 -8.44 -27.16 24.56
CA GLU A 632 -8.23 -28.46 23.93
C GLU A 632 -7.89 -28.31 22.44
N TYR A 633 -7.01 -29.18 21.93
CA TYR A 633 -6.57 -29.22 20.53
C TYR A 633 -6.40 -30.67 20.04
N ALA A 634 -6.49 -30.89 18.72
CA ALA A 634 -6.46 -32.19 18.07
C ALA A 634 -5.06 -32.83 18.07
N GLY A 635 -4.05 -31.99 17.90
CA GLY A 635 -2.65 -32.39 17.84
C GLY A 635 -1.73 -31.19 17.68
N MET A 636 -0.44 -31.46 17.83
CA MET A 636 0.63 -30.47 17.73
C MET A 636 1.81 -31.08 17.00
N CYS A 637 2.43 -30.36 16.07
CA CYS A 637 3.72 -30.78 15.49
C CYS A 637 4.71 -29.63 15.37
N ALA A 638 5.98 -29.99 15.42
CA ALA A 638 7.05 -29.12 14.95
C ALA A 638 7.29 -29.31 13.44
N TYR A 639 7.51 -28.22 12.72
CA TYR A 639 7.65 -28.23 11.27
C TYR A 639 8.69 -27.23 10.78
N SER A 640 9.39 -27.56 9.69
CA SER A 640 10.24 -26.60 8.97
C SER A 640 9.68 -26.36 7.58
N SER A 641 9.11 -25.17 7.38
CA SER A 641 8.66 -24.70 6.06
C SER A 641 9.81 -24.61 5.05
N THR A 642 11.01 -24.29 5.51
CA THR A 642 12.23 -24.21 4.68
C THR A 642 12.68 -25.57 4.19
N ARG A 643 12.70 -26.57 5.09
CA ARG A 643 13.14 -27.94 4.76
C ARG A 643 12.01 -28.84 4.26
N LYS A 644 10.75 -28.38 4.32
CA LYS A 644 9.53 -29.16 4.04
C LYS A 644 9.52 -30.49 4.81
N LYS A 645 9.81 -30.43 6.11
CA LYS A 645 10.06 -31.61 6.94
C LYS A 645 9.35 -31.51 8.28
N ASP A 646 8.70 -32.60 8.66
CA ASP A 646 8.12 -32.81 9.99
C ASP A 646 9.19 -33.18 11.02
N TYR A 647 8.97 -32.69 12.24
CA TYR A 647 9.74 -32.96 13.45
C TYR A 647 8.82 -33.68 14.45
N PRO A 648 9.16 -33.82 15.75
CA PRO A 648 8.27 -34.47 16.71
C PRO A 648 6.84 -33.92 16.67
N SER A 649 5.88 -34.81 16.91
CA SER A 649 4.46 -34.52 17.00
C SER A 649 3.85 -35.16 18.24
N SER A 650 2.77 -34.56 18.75
CA SER A 650 1.97 -35.04 19.87
C SER A 650 0.48 -35.00 19.48
N GLY A 651 -0.30 -35.97 19.95
CA GLY A 651 -1.69 -36.15 19.51
C GLY A 651 -1.79 -36.67 18.07
N LEU A 652 -2.75 -36.15 17.29
CA LEU A 652 -2.84 -36.45 15.85
C LEU A 652 -1.65 -35.85 15.09
N THR A 653 -1.19 -36.53 14.04
CA THR A 653 -0.25 -35.91 13.10
C THR A 653 -0.96 -34.89 12.21
N PHE A 654 -0.21 -33.96 11.62
CA PHE A 654 -0.81 -32.92 10.77
C PHE A 654 -1.55 -33.49 9.57
N GLU A 655 -1.01 -34.53 8.93
CA GLU A 655 -1.69 -35.24 7.84
C GLU A 655 -2.99 -35.92 8.29
N GLN A 656 -3.00 -36.53 9.48
CA GLN A 656 -4.21 -37.15 10.04
C GLN A 656 -5.28 -36.12 10.33
N PHE A 657 -4.90 -34.96 10.89
CA PHE A 657 -5.79 -33.83 11.08
C PHE A 657 -6.35 -33.31 9.75
N LEU A 658 -5.50 -33.07 8.74
CA LEU A 658 -5.97 -32.64 7.42
C LEU A 658 -6.95 -33.65 6.81
N ARG A 659 -6.66 -34.95 6.87
CA ARG A 659 -7.59 -36.00 6.40
C ARG A 659 -8.91 -36.01 7.17
N SER A 660 -8.91 -35.70 8.46
CA SER A 660 -10.14 -35.69 9.26
C SER A 660 -11.09 -34.57 8.82
N ILE A 661 -10.54 -33.40 8.45
CA ILE A 661 -11.30 -32.22 8.01
C ILE A 661 -11.50 -32.13 6.49
N ASN A 662 -10.81 -32.96 5.69
CA ASN A 662 -10.89 -32.99 4.21
C ASN A 662 -12.21 -33.61 3.69
N ARG A 663 -13.34 -33.07 4.14
CA ARG A 663 -14.69 -33.53 3.80
C ARG A 663 -15.42 -32.51 2.94
N LYS A 664 -16.33 -33.00 2.09
CA LYS A 664 -17.22 -32.14 1.31
C LYS A 664 -18.29 -31.55 2.23
N VAL A 665 -18.47 -30.24 2.16
CA VAL A 665 -19.48 -29.51 2.96
C VAL A 665 -20.80 -29.43 2.19
N ASP A 666 -21.91 -29.69 2.88
CA ASP A 666 -23.24 -29.40 2.36
C ASP A 666 -23.53 -27.89 2.49
N VAL A 667 -23.22 -27.14 1.43
CA VAL A 667 -23.42 -25.69 1.37
C VAL A 667 -24.89 -25.33 1.49
N VAL A 668 -25.77 -26.08 0.82
CA VAL A 668 -27.21 -25.84 0.84
C VAL A 668 -27.76 -26.07 2.25
N GLY A 669 -27.35 -27.17 2.90
CA GLY A 669 -27.69 -27.45 4.29
C GLY A 669 -27.22 -26.34 5.25
N LYS A 670 -25.99 -25.85 5.11
CA LYS A 670 -25.42 -24.78 5.96
C LYS A 670 -26.15 -23.44 5.79
N VAL A 671 -26.46 -23.05 4.55
CA VAL A 671 -27.25 -21.82 4.30
C VAL A 671 -28.66 -21.98 4.88
N ASN A 672 -29.28 -23.14 4.69
CA ASN A 672 -30.61 -23.42 5.24
C ASN A 672 -30.61 -23.37 6.78
N SER A 673 -29.60 -23.91 7.45
CA SER A 673 -29.54 -23.87 8.92
C SER A 673 -29.36 -22.45 9.44
N LYS A 674 -28.61 -21.59 8.73
CA LYS A 674 -28.48 -20.17 9.11
C LYS A 674 -29.79 -19.42 8.97
N LEU A 675 -30.50 -19.64 7.86
CA LEU A 675 -31.86 -19.11 7.67
C LEU A 675 -32.78 -19.63 8.79
N ASP A 676 -32.68 -20.91 9.13
CA ASP A 676 -33.48 -21.52 10.19
C ASP A 676 -33.27 -20.83 11.54
N THR A 677 -32.03 -20.58 11.93
CA THR A 677 -31.73 -19.85 13.18
C THR A 677 -32.44 -18.49 13.24
N VAL A 678 -32.38 -17.70 12.17
CA VAL A 678 -33.02 -16.36 12.13
C VAL A 678 -34.55 -16.48 12.20
N PHE A 679 -35.15 -17.32 11.35
CA PHE A 679 -36.60 -17.45 11.28
C PHE A 679 -37.19 -18.18 12.50
N ASP A 680 -36.46 -19.10 13.12
CA ASP A 680 -36.88 -19.75 14.37
C ASP A 680 -36.86 -18.75 15.54
N ALA A 681 -35.93 -17.80 15.57
CA ALA A 681 -35.92 -16.72 16.55
C ALA A 681 -37.15 -15.80 16.43
N TYR A 682 -37.48 -15.37 15.21
CA TYR A 682 -38.72 -14.61 14.94
C TYR A 682 -39.96 -15.40 15.35
N LYS A 683 -40.04 -16.67 14.93
CA LYS A 683 -41.18 -17.53 15.27
C LYS A 683 -41.35 -17.69 16.78
N GLN A 684 -40.27 -17.90 17.52
CA GLN A 684 -40.31 -18.01 18.98
C GLN A 684 -40.77 -16.70 19.62
N ALA A 685 -40.29 -15.54 19.15
CA ALA A 685 -40.69 -14.23 19.65
C ALA A 685 -42.20 -13.97 19.43
N ILE A 686 -42.68 -14.18 18.21
CA ILE A 686 -44.11 -13.98 17.88
C ILE A 686 -45.00 -14.96 18.65
N GLN A 687 -44.58 -16.23 18.80
CA GLN A 687 -45.33 -17.23 19.58
C GLN A 687 -45.38 -16.88 21.08
N ALA A 688 -44.31 -16.31 21.64
CA ALA A 688 -44.30 -15.84 23.01
C ALA A 688 -45.29 -14.68 23.22
N ASP A 689 -45.39 -13.77 22.26
CA ASP A 689 -46.36 -12.67 22.29
C ASP A 689 -47.80 -13.16 22.18
N ILE A 690 -48.06 -14.13 21.29
CA ILE A 690 -49.37 -14.80 21.20
C ILE A 690 -49.72 -15.43 22.55
N ALA A 691 -48.81 -16.23 23.12
CA ALA A 691 -49.03 -16.88 24.41
C ALA A 691 -49.25 -15.87 25.56
N GLN A 692 -48.56 -14.74 25.53
CA GLN A 692 -48.75 -13.67 26.52
C GLN A 692 -50.11 -13.00 26.37
N LEU A 693 -50.56 -12.73 25.14
CA LEU A 693 -51.89 -12.19 24.87
C LEU A 693 -53.01 -13.15 25.28
N GLU A 694 -52.87 -14.44 24.96
CA GLU A 694 -53.79 -15.49 25.39
C GLU A 694 -53.80 -15.64 26.91
N GLY A 695 -52.64 -15.58 27.56
CA GLY A 695 -52.51 -15.59 29.01
C GLY A 695 -53.24 -14.42 29.67
N ARG A 696 -53.02 -13.19 29.18
CA ARG A 696 -53.74 -11.98 29.67
C ARG A 696 -55.25 -12.08 29.44
N LYS A 697 -55.69 -12.66 28.32
CA LYS A 697 -57.11 -12.95 28.05
C LYS A 697 -57.66 -13.93 29.08
N GLY A 698 -56.91 -14.97 29.42
CA GLY A 698 -57.24 -15.94 30.45
C GLY A 698 -57.36 -15.32 31.84
N GLU A 699 -56.38 -14.53 32.28
CA GLU A 699 -56.39 -13.81 33.55
C GLU A 699 -57.56 -12.83 33.64
N PHE A 700 -57.86 -12.10 32.56
CA PHE A 700 -58.99 -11.18 32.52
C PHE A 700 -60.33 -11.92 32.61
N ASN A 701 -60.47 -13.06 31.94
CA ASN A 701 -61.66 -13.91 32.04
C ASN A 701 -61.82 -14.51 33.44
N ALA A 702 -60.72 -14.93 34.09
CA ALA A 702 -60.73 -15.39 35.48
C ALA A 702 -61.17 -14.27 36.41
N PHE A 703 -60.63 -13.05 36.26
CA PHE A 703 -61.05 -11.87 37.02
C PHE A 703 -62.55 -11.56 36.85
N LYS A 704 -63.10 -11.70 35.64
CA LYS A 704 -64.55 -11.58 35.40
C LYS A 704 -65.34 -12.64 36.19
N LEU A 705 -64.89 -13.89 36.20
CA LEU A 705 -65.54 -14.97 36.95
C LEU A 705 -65.47 -14.75 38.47
N ASP A 706 -64.33 -14.32 38.99
CA ASP A 706 -64.16 -13.97 40.41
C ASP A 706 -65.11 -12.83 40.83
N ALA A 707 -65.26 -11.83 39.96
CA ALA A 707 -66.20 -10.73 40.19
C ALA A 707 -67.67 -11.18 40.20
N LEU A 708 -68.01 -12.21 39.39
CA LEU A 708 -69.32 -12.83 39.40
C LEU A 708 -69.57 -13.61 40.70
N GLU A 709 -68.55 -14.32 41.21
CA GLU A 709 -68.62 -15.09 42.45
C GLU A 709 -68.76 -14.19 43.69
N ILE A 710 -67.99 -13.11 43.77
CA ILE A 710 -67.95 -12.22 44.94
C ILE A 710 -69.08 -11.19 44.93
N GLY A 711 -69.42 -10.63 43.76
CA GLY A 711 -70.34 -9.49 43.64
C GLY A 711 -71.65 -9.77 42.91
N GLY A 712 -71.88 -11.00 42.46
CA GLY A 712 -73.05 -11.38 41.67
C GLY A 712 -73.10 -10.72 40.28
N THR A 713 -74.21 -10.94 39.57
CA THR A 713 -74.38 -10.47 38.17
C THR A 713 -74.27 -8.95 38.02
N ALA A 714 -74.61 -8.17 39.06
CA ALA A 714 -74.54 -6.71 39.01
C ALA A 714 -73.10 -6.16 38.95
N LEU A 715 -72.13 -6.81 39.62
CA LEU A 715 -70.72 -6.41 39.55
C LEU A 715 -70.09 -6.88 38.23
N PHE A 716 -70.40 -8.10 37.81
CA PHE A 716 -70.01 -8.64 36.51
C PHE A 716 -70.45 -7.72 35.37
N ASP A 717 -71.74 -7.36 35.31
CA ASP A 717 -72.29 -6.46 34.29
C ASP A 717 -71.66 -5.06 34.33
N ARG A 718 -71.25 -4.58 35.51
CA ARG A 718 -70.54 -3.30 35.63
C ARG A 718 -69.12 -3.39 35.09
N ILE A 719 -68.40 -4.46 35.36
CA ILE A 719 -67.04 -4.68 34.83
C ILE A 719 -67.08 -4.87 33.31
N ASP A 720 -68.07 -5.62 32.81
CA ASP A 720 -68.27 -5.86 31.38
C ASP A 720 -68.65 -4.57 30.62
N ARG A 721 -69.43 -3.68 31.26
CA ARG A 721 -69.75 -2.34 30.71
C ARG A 721 -68.61 -1.31 30.87
N ALA A 722 -67.83 -1.40 31.94
CA ALA A 722 -66.74 -0.45 32.23
C ALA A 722 -65.49 -0.75 31.40
N PHE A 723 -65.24 -2.03 31.13
CA PHE A 723 -64.24 -2.51 30.20
C PHE A 723 -64.97 -3.28 29.10
N PRO A 724 -65.57 -2.58 28.10
CA PRO A 724 -66.03 -3.21 26.88
C PRO A 724 -64.77 -3.64 26.11
N ILE A 725 -64.07 -4.65 26.63
CA ILE A 725 -62.96 -5.27 25.94
C ILE A 725 -63.62 -6.01 24.79
N SER A 726 -63.63 -5.37 23.63
CA SER A 726 -63.94 -6.06 22.39
C SER A 726 -62.97 -7.23 22.28
N GLU A 727 -63.43 -8.39 21.81
CA GLU A 727 -62.55 -9.52 21.48
C GLU A 727 -61.32 -9.09 20.64
N GLN A 728 -61.43 -7.96 19.94
CA GLN A 728 -60.39 -7.26 19.19
C GLN A 728 -59.15 -6.85 20.01
N MET A 729 -59.27 -6.60 21.33
CA MET A 729 -58.12 -6.16 22.16
C MET A 729 -57.17 -7.31 22.52
N PHE A 730 -57.67 -8.55 22.47
CA PHE A 730 -56.90 -9.79 22.63
C PHE A 730 -56.86 -10.59 21.32
N ASP A 731 -56.99 -9.91 20.19
CA ASP A 731 -56.99 -10.55 18.87
C ASP A 731 -55.56 -10.98 18.49
N SER A 732 -55.32 -12.29 18.50
CA SER A 732 -54.06 -12.91 18.07
C SER A 732 -53.97 -13.06 16.55
N SER A 733 -55.04 -12.83 15.78
CA SER A 733 -55.09 -13.14 14.35
C SER A 733 -54.07 -12.37 13.51
N GLY A 734 -53.69 -11.16 13.95
CA GLY A 734 -52.61 -10.38 13.34
C GLY A 734 -51.22 -11.03 13.53
N LEU A 735 -50.94 -11.52 14.73
CA LEU A 735 -49.68 -12.21 15.05
C LEU A 735 -49.62 -13.60 14.41
N GLU A 736 -50.73 -14.33 14.37
CA GLU A 736 -50.83 -15.63 13.68
C GLU A 736 -50.52 -15.49 12.18
N LYS A 737 -51.02 -14.44 11.52
CA LYS A 737 -50.65 -14.11 10.14
C LYS A 737 -49.16 -13.82 9.98
N LEU A 738 -48.54 -13.13 10.92
CA LEU A 738 -47.09 -12.88 10.89
C LEU A 738 -46.29 -14.18 11.01
N VAL A 739 -46.75 -15.17 11.78
CA VAL A 739 -46.12 -16.51 11.82
C VAL A 739 -46.21 -17.20 10.45
N ASP A 740 -47.36 -17.14 9.79
CA ASP A 740 -47.55 -17.72 8.47
C ASP A 740 -46.68 -17.01 7.40
N GLU A 741 -46.60 -15.68 7.44
CA GLU A 741 -45.73 -14.87 6.58
C GLU A 741 -44.25 -15.21 6.83
N CYS A 742 -43.83 -15.33 8.09
CA CYS A 742 -42.49 -15.72 8.52
C CYS A 742 -42.07 -17.08 7.92
N GLU A 743 -42.93 -18.10 8.05
CA GLU A 743 -42.69 -19.44 7.48
C GLU A 743 -42.75 -19.45 5.94
N GLY A 744 -43.63 -18.64 5.34
CA GLY A 744 -43.72 -18.47 3.89
C GLY A 744 -42.44 -17.88 3.30
N LEU A 745 -41.92 -16.82 3.93
CA LEU A 745 -40.68 -16.16 3.52
C LEU A 745 -39.47 -17.08 3.70
N ARG A 746 -39.38 -17.80 4.84
CA ARG A 746 -38.37 -18.82 5.11
C ARG A 746 -38.29 -19.85 3.98
N ARG A 747 -39.44 -20.41 3.55
CA ARG A 747 -39.49 -21.41 2.46
C ARG A 747 -39.05 -20.83 1.13
N THR A 748 -39.47 -19.61 0.82
CA THR A 748 -39.15 -18.93 -0.45
C THR A 748 -37.66 -18.63 -0.55
N LEU A 749 -37.06 -18.12 0.53
CA LEU A 749 -35.62 -17.87 0.65
C LEU A 749 -34.81 -19.16 0.50
N LYS A 750 -35.20 -20.24 1.19
CA LYS A 750 -34.52 -21.55 1.04
C LYS A 750 -34.56 -22.07 -0.40
N LEU A 751 -35.69 -21.92 -1.08
CA LEU A 751 -35.82 -22.34 -2.47
C LEU A 751 -34.94 -21.50 -3.41
N ALA A 752 -34.95 -20.18 -3.24
CA ALA A 752 -34.11 -19.27 -4.02
C ALA A 752 -32.62 -19.53 -3.78
N ALA A 753 -32.21 -19.74 -2.52
CA ALA A 753 -30.84 -20.10 -2.16
C ALA A 753 -30.39 -21.41 -2.83
N ARG A 754 -31.22 -22.46 -2.78
CA ARG A 754 -30.93 -23.74 -3.45
C ARG A 754 -30.71 -23.55 -4.95
N LYS A 755 -31.62 -22.84 -5.63
CA LYS A 755 -31.52 -22.60 -7.08
C LYS A 755 -30.27 -21.80 -7.45
N ALA A 756 -29.95 -20.76 -6.67
CA ALA A 756 -28.76 -19.96 -6.88
C ALA A 756 -27.47 -20.79 -6.75
N LEU A 757 -27.41 -21.70 -5.78
CA LEU A 757 -26.28 -22.60 -5.56
C LEU A 757 -26.18 -23.70 -6.64
N GLU A 758 -27.30 -24.24 -7.13
CA GLU A 758 -27.32 -25.20 -8.25
C GLU A 758 -26.72 -24.60 -9.53
N VAL A 759 -27.01 -23.32 -9.81
CA VAL A 759 -26.38 -22.59 -10.93
C VAL A 759 -24.86 -22.50 -10.74
N CYS A 760 -24.38 -22.29 -9.51
CA CYS A 760 -22.94 -22.24 -9.21
C CYS A 760 -22.26 -23.61 -9.42
N GLU A 761 -22.92 -24.71 -9.03
CA GLU A 761 -22.42 -26.06 -9.27
C GLU A 761 -22.38 -26.42 -10.77
N LEU A 762 -23.37 -25.98 -11.55
CA LEU A 762 -23.38 -26.14 -13.01
C LEU A 762 -22.23 -25.38 -13.68
N VAL A 763 -21.91 -24.17 -13.23
CA VAL A 763 -20.75 -23.40 -13.74
C VAL A 763 -19.44 -24.07 -13.36
N ARG A 764 -19.32 -24.63 -12.15
CA ARG A 764 -18.16 -25.41 -11.71
C ARG A 764 -17.93 -26.66 -12.56
N THR A 765 -18.98 -27.40 -12.90
CA THR A 765 -18.86 -28.62 -13.70
C THR A 765 -18.55 -28.32 -15.18
N ARG A 766 -19.10 -27.24 -15.74
CA ARG A 766 -18.77 -26.80 -17.12
C ARG A 766 -17.31 -26.36 -17.26
N THR A 767 -16.81 -25.59 -16.29
CA THR A 767 -15.40 -25.15 -16.29
C THR A 767 -14.40 -26.30 -16.13
N SER A 768 -14.79 -27.44 -15.53
CA SER A 768 -13.98 -28.67 -15.50
C SER A 768 -14.08 -29.54 -16.76
N VAL A 769 -15.11 -29.36 -17.59
CA VAL A 769 -15.34 -30.16 -18.81
C VAL A 769 -14.76 -29.47 -20.04
N GLU A 770 -14.81 -28.13 -20.13
CA GLU A 770 -14.13 -27.37 -21.19
C GLU A 770 -12.61 -27.55 -21.15
N SER A 771 -12.01 -27.74 -19.97
CA SER A 771 -10.59 -28.10 -19.81
C SER A 771 -10.26 -29.48 -20.37
N ASP A 772 -11.16 -30.45 -20.24
CA ASP A 772 -10.96 -31.83 -20.69
C ASP A 772 -11.05 -31.96 -22.23
N ASP A 773 -11.93 -31.18 -22.85
CA ASP A 773 -12.05 -31.12 -24.32
C ASP A 773 -10.91 -30.30 -24.96
N PHE A 774 -10.42 -29.24 -24.28
CA PHE A 774 -9.24 -28.50 -24.71
C PHE A 774 -7.95 -29.36 -24.65
N LEU A 775 -7.81 -30.21 -23.63
CA LEU A 775 -6.71 -31.18 -23.52
C LEU A 775 -6.79 -32.27 -24.60
N ARG A 776 -7.98 -32.80 -24.90
CA ARG A 776 -8.17 -33.77 -25.99
C ARG A 776 -7.82 -33.21 -27.36
N THR A 777 -8.04 -31.91 -27.57
CA THR A 777 -7.74 -31.24 -28.84
C THR A 777 -6.25 -30.95 -29.01
N ARG A 778 -5.51 -30.78 -27.91
CA ARG A 778 -4.04 -30.54 -27.92
C ARG A 778 -3.19 -31.81 -27.90
N ILE A 779 -3.76 -32.96 -27.51
CA ILE A 779 -3.10 -34.27 -27.64
C ILE A 779 -3.32 -34.87 -29.05
N ARG A 780 -4.26 -34.33 -29.83
CA ARG A 780 -4.52 -34.72 -31.24
C ARG A 780 -3.86 -33.80 -32.29
N ARG A 781 -3.13 -32.76 -31.87
CA ARG A 781 -2.27 -31.93 -32.72
C ARG A 781 -0.84 -32.06 -32.24
#